data_AF-A0A0M2RWY1-F1
#
_entry.id   AF-A0A0M2RWY1-F1
#
_cell.length_a   1.000
_cell.length_b   1.000
_cell.length_c   1.000
_cell.angle_alpha   90.00
_cell.angle_beta   90.00
_cell.angle_gamma   90.00
#
_symmetry.space_group_name_H-M   'P 1'
#
loop_
_entity.id
_entity.type
_entity.pdbx_description
1 polymer ?
#
loop_
_entity_poly.entity_id
_entity_poly.type
_entity_poly.pdbx_seq_one_letter_code
_entity_poly.pdbx_strand_id
1 'polypeptide(L)'
;MLLLAPVAVAAWPSDRSGAPTAAWSAPDASRSQPPVVPLDGTSCAANAAGMAGFTPVAAVDVPARATGRPPAYVFDRTAAVARGFDRVGYCLELNGPAGPQWVWTAMEPFTTDARRLGLPTRAGQIVQQRVNDLEVATNVAGLPTGTGLAGYLEMWPNSYGPRGTGQISGTAPDRYDADDDVQLSRAYGSFQVHLVGGTRPADTSPQTVLAVNGFMSPSGPLALGIGPAPTGNPDWTFAANAGSLTQRRLTVYARPSVLTVTRHPADRQLFPRDAGNGAVVEVAGKFTDPRVTAVQLKVTSGADGWDYSAAASPGGTFSLRHRITAALREYRFELRVLGDGVARRVGRWDGVVAGDVYVIEGQSNAVAAMQHGSAAAEESPYLRSFGSPVVDGTRSAAARSWNYAVGDLTQQPGAVGQWGIRMAHRLSDTYQVPVAVINGAENGRPIGYFQRVDTRPNDLRTNYGRLRQRLTAAGVVRDVRGVLWYQGEADNDNAAAHVAGFTALLRDWRAELGGPDTRYYVFQVRTSPCGDGRAARLREAQRRMGDTLGVTVLSTNGLSGQDGCHFDWEHGYRELGDHAFAVLSRDLYRGPADGVAPPNPRSASFVDPGRTAVVVRLRDEDPLTVQPGVAADFRIEGSGVSVVDVTYRPGGQLVLTLSGPATGATGVSYLGHAGAGPCVVKASGVGLLTFQGLPIAAPD
;
A
#
# COMPACT_ATOMS: atom_id res chain seq x y z
N MET A 1 14.29 -57.15 -14.43
CA MET A 1 14.64 -56.15 -15.46
C MET A 1 13.39 -55.33 -15.75
N LEU A 2 13.15 -54.27 -14.98
CA LEU A 2 12.09 -53.29 -15.21
C LEU A 2 12.75 -51.91 -15.12
N LEU A 3 12.68 -51.15 -16.21
CA LEU A 3 13.26 -49.83 -16.34
C LEU A 3 12.49 -48.81 -15.47
N LEU A 4 13.23 -48.11 -14.61
CA LEU A 4 12.81 -46.85 -14.00
C LEU A 4 12.91 -45.73 -15.03
N ALA A 5 11.79 -45.06 -15.32
CA ALA A 5 11.77 -43.81 -16.07
C ALA A 5 12.05 -42.64 -15.12
N PRO A 6 12.96 -41.70 -15.45
CA PRO A 6 13.21 -40.54 -14.61
C PRO A 6 12.12 -39.47 -14.86
N VAL A 7 11.52 -38.99 -13.78
CA VAL A 7 10.65 -37.81 -13.80
C VAL A 7 11.52 -36.58 -14.00
N ALA A 8 11.34 -35.90 -15.13
CA ALA A 8 12.00 -34.63 -15.42
C ALA A 8 11.48 -33.54 -14.48
N VAL A 9 12.31 -33.10 -13.53
CA VAL A 9 12.09 -31.87 -12.78
C VAL A 9 12.38 -30.72 -13.73
N ALA A 10 11.33 -30.09 -14.26
CA ALA A 10 11.48 -28.86 -15.01
C ALA A 10 11.97 -27.76 -14.05
N ALA A 11 13.22 -27.34 -14.21
CA ALA A 11 13.74 -26.13 -13.59
C ALA A 11 13.17 -24.92 -14.34
N TRP A 12 12.27 -24.18 -13.69
CA TRP A 12 11.71 -22.94 -14.24
C TRP A 12 12.58 -21.77 -13.77
N PRO A 13 12.97 -20.83 -14.65
CA PRO A 13 13.78 -19.69 -14.24
C PRO A 13 13.02 -18.83 -13.21
N SER A 14 13.73 -18.48 -12.14
CA SER A 14 13.26 -17.59 -11.08
C SER A 14 13.28 -16.13 -11.55
N ASP A 15 12.34 -15.74 -12.41
CA ASP A 15 12.10 -14.32 -12.73
C ASP A 15 11.40 -13.65 -11.54
N ARG A 16 12.18 -13.24 -10.53
CA ARG A 16 11.74 -12.52 -9.31
C ARG A 16 11.71 -11.00 -9.46
N SER A 17 11.53 -10.48 -10.66
CA SER A 17 11.50 -9.03 -10.89
C SER A 17 10.21 -8.62 -11.57
N GLY A 18 9.21 -8.24 -10.77
CA GLY A 18 8.10 -7.44 -11.24
C GLY A 18 8.60 -6.06 -11.61
N ALA A 19 9.03 -5.87 -12.87
CA ALA A 19 8.96 -4.54 -13.44
C ALA A 19 7.47 -4.16 -13.44
N PRO A 20 7.06 -2.99 -12.92
CA PRO A 20 5.71 -2.48 -13.11
C PRO A 20 5.54 -2.13 -14.59
N THR A 21 5.38 -3.16 -15.42
CA THR A 21 4.93 -3.00 -16.79
C THR A 21 3.43 -2.81 -16.70
N ALA A 22 2.98 -1.58 -16.89
CA ALA A 22 1.61 -1.33 -17.30
C ALA A 22 1.43 -2.00 -18.68
N ALA A 23 1.17 -3.30 -18.71
CA ALA A 23 0.78 -4.03 -19.91
C ALA A 23 -0.68 -3.69 -20.22
N TRP A 24 -0.90 -2.51 -20.79
CA TRP A 24 -2.12 -2.16 -21.47
C TRP A 24 -1.84 -2.18 -22.98
N SER A 25 -2.46 -3.12 -23.68
CA SER A 25 -2.47 -3.19 -25.13
C SER A 25 -3.01 -1.89 -25.70
N ALA A 26 -2.23 -1.20 -26.53
CA ALA A 26 -2.65 0.03 -27.19
C ALA A 26 -3.67 -0.28 -28.30
N PRO A 27 -4.75 0.53 -28.47
CA PRO A 27 -5.37 0.67 -29.77
C PRO A 27 -4.48 1.55 -30.65
N ASP A 28 -4.32 1.11 -31.89
CA ASP A 28 -3.60 1.80 -32.95
C ASP A 28 -4.37 3.05 -33.41
N ALA A 29 -3.73 4.21 -33.40
CA ALA A 29 -4.19 5.41 -34.12
C ALA A 29 -3.02 6.39 -34.26
N SER A 30 -2.42 6.41 -35.46
CA SER A 30 -1.45 7.44 -35.86
C SER A 30 -2.12 8.81 -35.89
N ARG A 31 -1.66 9.75 -35.06
CA ARG A 31 -2.03 11.17 -35.17
C ARG A 31 -1.19 11.84 -36.26
N SER A 32 -1.83 12.62 -37.12
CA SER A 32 -1.18 13.49 -38.10
C SER A 32 -0.37 14.59 -37.40
N GLN A 33 0.90 14.77 -37.77
CA GLN A 33 1.78 15.79 -37.21
C GLN A 33 1.45 17.19 -37.77
N PRO A 34 1.21 18.21 -36.91
CA PRO A 34 1.18 19.61 -37.35
C PRO A 34 2.60 20.13 -37.69
N PRO A 35 2.72 21.19 -38.51
CA PRO A 35 4.00 21.69 -39.01
C PRO A 35 4.94 22.19 -37.89
N VAL A 36 6.23 21.96 -38.10
CA VAL A 36 7.31 22.16 -37.14
C VAL A 36 7.76 23.62 -37.13
N VAL A 37 7.53 24.33 -36.02
CA VAL A 37 8.34 25.50 -35.66
C VAL A 37 9.51 24.99 -34.79
N PRO A 38 10.78 25.33 -35.09
CA PRO A 38 11.90 24.98 -34.22
C PRO A 38 11.68 25.52 -32.80
N LEU A 39 11.83 24.66 -31.78
CA LEU A 39 11.70 25.02 -30.36
C LEU A 39 13.04 25.42 -29.73
N ASP A 40 14.08 25.65 -30.55
CA ASP A 40 15.48 25.78 -30.12
C ASP A 40 15.80 27.13 -29.41
N GLY A 41 14.79 27.92 -29.06
CA GLY A 41 14.92 29.26 -28.48
C GLY A 41 14.12 29.52 -27.19
N THR A 42 13.79 28.49 -26.40
CA THR A 42 13.12 28.70 -25.09
C THR A 42 14.07 29.40 -24.10
N SER A 43 13.48 30.15 -23.15
CA SER A 43 14.23 30.76 -22.04
C SER A 43 14.98 29.71 -21.23
N CYS A 44 14.42 28.51 -21.06
CA CYS A 44 15.12 27.41 -20.40
C CYS A 44 16.34 26.97 -21.21
N ALA A 45 16.21 26.75 -22.53
CA ALA A 45 17.32 26.29 -23.37
C ALA A 45 18.50 27.27 -23.37
N ALA A 46 18.23 28.56 -23.22
CA ALA A 46 19.27 29.59 -23.12
C ALA A 46 19.97 29.65 -21.75
N ASN A 47 19.30 29.20 -20.67
CA ASN A 47 19.75 29.48 -19.29
C ASN A 47 19.97 28.24 -18.42
N ALA A 48 19.44 27.07 -18.77
CA ALA A 48 19.52 25.85 -17.97
C ALA A 48 20.59 24.90 -18.53
N ALA A 49 21.78 24.91 -17.92
CA ALA A 49 22.92 24.09 -18.35
C ALA A 49 22.61 22.57 -18.36
N GLY A 50 21.71 22.08 -17.50
CA GLY A 50 21.34 20.66 -17.41
C GLY A 50 20.41 20.16 -18.52
N MET A 51 20.03 21.01 -19.48
CA MET A 51 19.30 20.59 -20.69
C MET A 51 20.16 19.81 -21.70
N ALA A 52 21.46 19.68 -21.47
CA ALA A 52 22.36 18.94 -22.36
C ALA A 52 21.86 17.51 -22.65
N GLY A 53 21.70 17.21 -23.95
CA GLY A 53 21.24 15.91 -24.45
C GLY A 53 19.73 15.68 -24.45
N PHE A 54 18.93 16.59 -23.88
CA PHE A 54 17.47 16.57 -24.03
C PHE A 54 17.05 17.03 -25.42
N THR A 55 15.95 16.48 -25.93
CA THR A 55 15.30 16.94 -27.16
C THR A 55 13.87 17.35 -26.85
N PRO A 56 13.36 18.47 -27.42
CA PRO A 56 11.95 18.81 -27.29
C PRO A 56 11.12 17.75 -28.02
N VAL A 57 10.11 17.21 -27.33
CA VAL A 57 9.23 16.16 -27.86
C VAL A 57 7.78 16.61 -27.96
N ALA A 58 7.35 17.62 -27.21
CA ALA A 58 6.03 18.20 -27.36
C ALA A 58 6.01 19.65 -26.87
N ALA A 59 5.11 20.48 -27.37
CA ALA A 59 4.84 21.81 -26.79
C ALA A 59 3.36 22.18 -26.88
N VAL A 60 2.89 22.91 -25.88
CA VAL A 60 1.52 23.43 -25.78
C VAL A 60 1.60 24.92 -25.46
N ASP A 61 0.96 25.74 -26.30
CA ASP A 61 0.62 27.11 -25.96
C ASP A 61 -0.68 27.08 -25.14
N VAL A 62 -0.53 27.19 -23.82
CA VAL A 62 -1.63 26.99 -22.87
C VAL A 62 -2.63 28.14 -23.03
N PRO A 63 -3.92 27.84 -23.26
CA PRO A 63 -4.92 28.88 -23.47
C PRO A 63 -5.23 29.63 -22.17
N ALA A 64 -5.68 30.87 -22.28
CA ALA A 64 -6.16 31.64 -21.13
C ALA A 64 -7.41 31.03 -20.49
N ARG A 65 -8.22 30.32 -21.27
CA ARG A 65 -9.50 29.73 -20.85
C ARG A 65 -9.67 28.31 -21.37
N ALA A 66 -10.32 27.47 -20.56
CA ALA A 66 -10.69 26.13 -20.95
C ALA A 66 -11.86 26.17 -21.93
N THR A 67 -11.95 25.15 -22.77
CA THR A 67 -12.96 25.04 -23.84
C THR A 67 -13.75 23.73 -23.77
N GLY A 68 -13.58 22.96 -22.68
CA GLY A 68 -14.08 21.58 -22.57
C GLY A 68 -13.32 20.60 -23.46
N ARG A 69 -12.28 21.04 -24.17
CA ARG A 69 -11.40 20.22 -24.99
C ARG A 69 -9.96 20.36 -24.49
N PRO A 70 -9.17 19.27 -24.49
CA PRO A 70 -7.74 19.34 -24.24
C PRO A 70 -7.03 20.39 -25.10
N PRO A 71 -6.07 21.15 -24.53
CA PRO A 71 -5.20 22.02 -25.32
C PRO A 71 -4.51 21.25 -26.45
N ALA A 72 -4.47 21.83 -27.64
CA ALA A 72 -3.78 21.23 -28.78
C ALA A 72 -2.27 21.41 -28.66
N TYR A 73 -1.52 20.39 -29.04
CA TYR A 73 -0.07 20.52 -29.20
C TYR A 73 0.26 21.38 -30.41
N VAL A 74 1.07 22.41 -30.20
CA VAL A 74 1.66 23.21 -31.28
C VAL A 74 2.88 22.52 -31.88
N PHE A 75 3.42 21.51 -31.19
CA PHE A 75 4.51 20.65 -31.62
C PHE A 75 4.37 19.27 -30.98
N ASP A 76 4.54 18.19 -31.76
CA ASP A 76 4.56 16.81 -31.28
C ASP A 76 5.56 15.95 -32.09
N ARG A 77 6.65 15.60 -31.45
CA ARG A 77 7.69 14.65 -31.89
C ARG A 77 7.91 13.56 -30.85
N THR A 78 6.89 13.19 -30.08
CA THR A 78 6.99 12.10 -29.09
C THR A 78 7.43 10.77 -29.70
N ALA A 79 7.14 10.54 -30.99
CA ALA A 79 7.64 9.40 -31.75
C ALA A 79 9.18 9.32 -31.85
N ALA A 80 9.89 10.44 -31.75
CA ALA A 80 11.36 10.49 -31.83
C ALA A 80 12.04 9.76 -30.65
N VAL A 81 11.34 9.64 -29.52
CA VAL A 81 11.81 8.93 -28.32
C VAL A 81 11.02 7.65 -28.06
N ALA A 82 10.26 7.14 -29.03
CA ALA A 82 9.47 5.91 -28.90
C ALA A 82 10.34 4.67 -28.63
N ARG A 83 11.64 4.71 -28.96
CA ARG A 83 12.62 3.64 -28.65
C ARG A 83 13.13 3.68 -27.21
N GLY A 84 12.72 4.65 -26.41
CA GLY A 84 13.08 4.80 -25.00
C GLY A 84 13.75 6.13 -24.69
N PHE A 85 13.57 6.57 -23.45
CA PHE A 85 14.16 7.77 -22.86
C PHE A 85 14.56 7.47 -21.42
N ASP A 86 15.65 8.09 -20.96
CA ASP A 86 16.18 7.86 -19.61
C ASP A 86 15.98 9.05 -18.65
N ARG A 87 15.48 10.18 -19.16
CA ARG A 87 14.97 11.31 -18.36
C ARG A 87 13.85 12.04 -19.08
N VAL A 88 12.99 12.71 -18.31
CA VAL A 88 11.93 13.59 -18.77
C VAL A 88 12.17 14.99 -18.21
N GLY A 89 11.87 16.03 -18.98
CA GLY A 89 11.99 17.41 -18.53
C GLY A 89 10.88 18.32 -19.03
N TYR A 90 10.66 19.41 -18.34
CA TYR A 90 9.63 20.40 -18.60
C TYR A 90 10.23 21.79 -18.52
N CYS A 91 9.90 22.62 -19.50
CA CYS A 91 10.10 24.05 -19.46
C CYS A 91 8.74 24.74 -19.45
N LEU A 92 8.43 25.50 -18.40
CA LEU A 92 7.26 26.38 -18.36
C LEU A 92 7.74 27.82 -18.46
N GLU A 93 7.23 28.56 -19.46
CA GLU A 93 7.53 29.97 -19.69
C GLU A 93 6.25 30.80 -19.58
N LEU A 94 6.26 31.76 -18.66
CA LEU A 94 5.17 32.69 -18.41
C LEU A 94 5.66 34.13 -18.62
N ASN A 95 4.80 35.01 -19.12
CA ASN A 95 5.06 36.45 -19.14
C ASN A 95 3.79 37.18 -18.73
N GLY A 96 3.87 38.13 -17.81
CA GLY A 96 2.70 38.80 -17.23
C GLY A 96 3.09 39.95 -16.31
N PRO A 97 2.26 40.28 -15.29
CA PRO A 97 2.52 41.42 -14.39
C PRO A 97 3.86 41.36 -13.65
N ALA A 98 4.38 40.15 -13.39
CA ALA A 98 5.68 39.94 -12.76
C ALA A 98 6.87 39.93 -13.76
N GLY A 99 6.62 40.22 -15.03
CA GLY A 99 7.59 40.10 -16.11
C GLY A 99 7.78 38.66 -16.62
N PRO A 100 8.84 38.41 -17.42
CA PRO A 100 9.17 37.08 -17.93
C PRO A 100 9.66 36.14 -16.82
N GLN A 101 9.02 34.98 -16.71
CA GLN A 101 9.35 33.92 -15.76
C GLN A 101 9.54 32.60 -16.51
N TRP A 102 10.52 31.79 -16.10
CA TRP A 102 10.72 30.45 -16.63
C TRP A 102 11.20 29.49 -15.54
N VAL A 103 10.82 28.22 -15.68
CA VAL A 103 11.37 27.13 -14.88
C VAL A 103 11.67 25.94 -15.78
N TRP A 104 12.87 25.41 -15.63
CA TRP A 104 13.28 24.11 -16.11
C TRP A 104 13.22 23.12 -14.95
N THR A 105 12.60 21.97 -15.19
CA THR A 105 12.71 20.83 -14.29
C THR A 105 12.88 19.53 -15.05
N ALA A 106 13.71 18.63 -14.53
CA ALA A 106 13.93 17.31 -15.11
C ALA A 106 14.04 16.24 -14.03
N MET A 107 13.61 15.02 -14.35
CA MET A 107 13.55 13.91 -13.40
C MET A 107 13.75 12.58 -14.11
N GLU A 108 13.78 11.50 -13.35
CA GLU A 108 13.68 10.16 -13.92
C GLU A 108 12.33 9.93 -14.65
N PRO A 109 12.25 8.95 -15.57
CA PRO A 109 11.00 8.60 -16.23
C PRO A 109 9.96 8.02 -15.26
N PHE A 110 8.81 8.68 -15.13
CA PHE A 110 7.62 8.15 -14.42
C PHE A 110 6.74 7.26 -15.32
N THR A 111 7.11 7.10 -16.60
CA THR A 111 6.42 6.26 -17.58
C THR A 111 7.38 5.83 -18.68
N THR A 112 7.09 4.72 -19.34
CA THR A 112 7.80 4.27 -20.56
C THR A 112 7.06 4.66 -21.85
N ASP A 113 5.82 5.17 -21.75
CA ASP A 113 5.02 5.58 -22.91
C ASP A 113 5.26 7.07 -23.20
N ALA A 114 6.03 7.37 -24.26
CA ALA A 114 6.33 8.73 -24.69
C ALA A 114 5.07 9.60 -24.92
N ARG A 115 3.92 8.99 -25.21
CA ARG A 115 2.64 9.69 -25.43
C ARG A 115 1.99 10.16 -24.12
N ARG A 116 2.55 9.79 -22.97
CA ARG A 116 2.07 10.16 -21.63
C ARG A 116 2.94 11.23 -20.96
N LEU A 117 3.89 11.82 -21.68
CA LEU A 117 4.81 12.84 -21.13
C LEU A 117 4.21 14.25 -21.05
N GLY A 118 3.14 14.56 -21.79
CA GLY A 118 2.50 15.87 -21.71
C GLY A 118 1.24 15.87 -20.85
N LEU A 119 0.39 16.89 -21.01
CA LEU A 119 -0.86 17.04 -20.26
C LEU A 119 -1.72 15.76 -20.34
N PRO A 120 -2.09 15.14 -19.21
CA PRO A 120 -2.91 13.95 -19.19
C PRO A 120 -4.37 14.30 -19.49
N THR A 121 -4.95 13.67 -20.51
CA THR A 121 -6.26 14.08 -21.08
C THR A 121 -7.27 12.94 -21.18
N ARG A 122 -6.83 11.70 -20.91
CA ARG A 122 -7.63 10.48 -21.03
C ARG A 122 -7.80 9.80 -19.67
N ALA A 123 -8.93 9.11 -19.49
CA ALA A 123 -9.19 8.34 -18.28
C ALA A 123 -8.03 7.38 -17.96
N GLY A 124 -7.65 7.31 -16.69
CA GLY A 124 -6.55 6.47 -16.21
C GLY A 124 -5.15 7.00 -16.48
N GLN A 125 -4.98 8.15 -17.14
CA GLN A 125 -3.70 8.88 -17.15
C GLN A 125 -3.54 9.63 -15.84
N ILE A 126 -3.25 8.89 -14.76
CA ILE A 126 -3.03 9.45 -13.43
C ILE A 126 -1.59 9.12 -13.04
N VAL A 127 -0.82 10.14 -12.72
CA VAL A 127 0.52 10.05 -12.14
C VAL A 127 0.45 10.78 -10.81
N GLN A 128 0.56 10.02 -9.73
CA GLN A 128 0.60 10.49 -8.36
C GLN A 128 1.70 9.70 -7.65
N GLN A 129 2.92 10.23 -7.68
CA GLN A 129 4.08 9.54 -7.12
C GLN A 129 5.25 10.48 -6.89
N ARG A 130 6.12 10.07 -5.96
CA ARG A 130 7.45 10.66 -5.81
C ARG A 130 8.31 10.31 -7.01
N VAL A 131 9.19 11.25 -7.37
CA VAL A 131 10.27 11.07 -8.33
C VAL A 131 11.58 11.54 -7.70
N ASN A 132 12.67 10.88 -8.04
CA ASN A 132 14.01 11.25 -7.63
C ASN A 132 14.79 11.84 -8.81
N ASP A 133 16.02 12.24 -8.49
CA ASP A 133 16.90 12.94 -9.43
C ASP A 133 16.25 14.17 -10.05
N LEU A 134 15.44 14.87 -9.24
CA LEU A 134 14.79 16.10 -9.65
C LEU A 134 15.85 17.20 -9.79
N GLU A 135 15.74 17.91 -10.90
CA GLU A 135 16.52 19.08 -11.25
C GLU A 135 15.57 20.26 -11.33
N VAL A 136 15.99 21.42 -10.81
CA VAL A 136 15.24 22.67 -10.91
C VAL A 136 16.20 23.80 -11.23
N ALA A 137 15.89 24.57 -12.28
CA ALA A 137 16.53 25.84 -12.59
C ALA A 137 15.44 26.85 -12.96
N THR A 138 15.53 28.09 -12.45
CA THR A 138 14.49 29.11 -12.64
C THR A 138 15.07 30.51 -12.48
N ASN A 139 14.37 31.51 -13.02
CA ASN A 139 14.61 32.92 -12.68
C ASN A 139 13.66 33.47 -11.60
N VAL A 140 12.72 32.66 -11.09
CA VAL A 140 11.78 33.06 -10.05
C VAL A 140 12.46 33.01 -8.68
N ALA A 141 12.56 34.16 -8.03
CA ALA A 141 13.17 34.27 -6.70
C ALA A 141 12.43 33.43 -5.65
N GLY A 142 13.18 32.79 -4.76
CA GLY A 142 12.62 32.01 -3.63
C GLY A 142 12.32 30.55 -3.93
N LEU A 143 12.31 30.12 -5.19
CA LEU A 143 12.20 28.70 -5.55
C LEU A 143 13.61 28.06 -5.58
N PRO A 144 13.88 27.00 -4.79
CA PRO A 144 15.19 26.34 -4.77
C PRO A 144 15.60 25.79 -6.14
N THR A 145 16.87 25.97 -6.49
CA THR A 145 17.50 25.40 -7.69
C THR A 145 18.54 24.36 -7.31
N GLY A 146 18.77 23.38 -8.18
CA GLY A 146 19.74 22.32 -7.94
C GLY A 146 19.44 21.03 -8.70
N THR A 147 20.24 19.99 -8.45
CA THR A 147 20.12 18.65 -9.04
C THR A 147 20.09 17.60 -7.94
N GLY A 148 19.50 16.43 -8.22
CA GLY A 148 19.45 15.33 -7.25
C GLY A 148 18.46 15.58 -6.10
N LEU A 149 17.50 16.48 -6.32
CA LEU A 149 16.43 16.81 -5.38
C LEU A 149 15.35 15.71 -5.40
N ALA A 150 14.49 15.72 -4.38
CA ALA A 150 13.30 14.87 -4.33
C ALA A 150 12.07 15.65 -4.82
N GLY A 151 11.27 14.98 -5.66
CA GLY A 151 10.08 15.54 -6.27
C GLY A 151 8.82 14.73 -6.02
N TYR A 152 7.68 15.36 -6.28
CA TYR A 152 6.37 14.70 -6.34
C TYR A 152 5.59 15.20 -7.55
N LEU A 153 4.88 14.28 -8.20
CA LEU A 153 4.10 14.57 -9.40
C LEU A 153 2.62 14.43 -9.09
N GLU A 154 1.87 15.42 -9.54
CA GLU A 154 0.41 15.43 -9.49
C GLU A 154 -0.11 15.76 -10.89
N MET A 155 -0.35 14.71 -11.67
CA MET A 155 -0.72 14.83 -13.07
C MET A 155 -1.91 13.93 -13.39
N TRP A 156 -3.06 14.52 -13.70
CA TRP A 156 -4.27 13.80 -14.06
C TRP A 156 -5.26 14.68 -14.82
N PRO A 157 -6.19 14.12 -15.62
CA PRO A 157 -7.30 14.88 -16.21
C PRO A 157 -8.45 15.10 -15.21
N ASN A 158 -8.33 14.52 -14.02
CA ASN A 158 -9.39 14.41 -13.03
C ASN A 158 -9.66 15.72 -12.28
N SER A 159 -10.82 15.80 -11.63
CA SER A 159 -11.03 16.66 -10.46
C SER A 159 -10.29 16.07 -9.28
N TYR A 160 -10.04 16.89 -8.27
CA TYR A 160 -9.33 16.49 -7.06
C TYR A 160 -9.81 17.32 -5.87
N GLY A 161 -9.47 16.89 -4.67
CA GLY A 161 -9.78 17.59 -3.42
C GLY A 161 -8.53 17.80 -2.56
N PRO A 162 -8.58 18.74 -1.61
CA PRO A 162 -7.43 19.16 -0.80
C PRO A 162 -7.06 18.15 0.32
N ARG A 163 -7.76 17.01 0.39
CA ARG A 163 -7.52 16.04 1.46
C ARG A 163 -6.28 15.21 1.11
N GLY A 164 -5.21 15.45 1.85
CA GLY A 164 -3.95 14.70 1.85
C GLY A 164 -4.07 13.19 1.59
N THR A 165 -3.22 12.64 0.71
CA THR A 165 -2.96 11.19 0.65
C THR A 165 -2.04 10.70 1.78
N GLY A 166 -1.49 11.64 2.55
CA GLY A 166 -0.53 11.43 3.62
C GLY A 166 0.89 11.27 3.10
N GLN A 167 1.10 11.00 1.80
CA GLN A 167 2.43 10.63 1.29
C GLN A 167 3.46 11.76 1.38
N ILE A 168 3.02 13.01 1.49
CA ILE A 168 3.89 14.18 1.64
C ILE A 168 3.64 14.83 3.02
N SER A 169 4.71 15.06 3.78
CA SER A 169 4.66 15.76 5.06
C SER A 169 4.64 17.29 4.85
N GLY A 170 4.11 18.03 5.84
CA GLY A 170 4.13 19.49 5.83
C GLY A 170 3.08 20.16 4.93
N THR A 171 2.06 19.41 4.52
CA THR A 171 0.89 19.85 3.74
C THR A 171 -0.25 20.31 4.64
N ALA A 172 -1.16 21.11 4.10
CA ALA A 172 -2.33 21.62 4.79
C ALA A 172 -3.58 20.82 4.40
N PRO A 173 -4.31 20.20 5.36
CA PRO A 173 -5.40 19.27 5.05
C PRO A 173 -6.64 19.92 4.39
N ASP A 174 -6.71 21.25 4.35
CA ASP A 174 -7.80 22.05 3.83
C ASP A 174 -7.40 22.93 2.63
N ARG A 175 -6.19 22.74 2.08
CA ARG A 175 -5.71 23.46 0.89
C ARG A 175 -5.27 22.51 -0.20
N TYR A 176 -5.34 22.99 -1.43
CA TYR A 176 -4.75 22.28 -2.56
C TYR A 176 -3.25 22.53 -2.56
N ASP A 177 -2.46 21.47 -2.48
CA ASP A 177 -1.01 21.56 -2.36
C ASP A 177 -0.26 20.44 -3.10
N ALA A 178 0.69 19.76 -2.46
CA ALA A 178 1.49 18.70 -3.08
C ALA A 178 1.01 17.31 -2.66
N ASP A 179 -0.17 17.19 -2.07
CA ASP A 179 -0.75 15.92 -1.59
C ASP A 179 -2.25 15.81 -1.84
N ASP A 180 -2.72 16.24 -3.00
CA ASP A 180 -4.14 16.27 -3.36
C ASP A 180 -4.73 14.88 -3.67
N ASP A 181 -6.01 14.69 -3.33
CA ASP A 181 -6.75 13.44 -3.60
C ASP A 181 -7.44 13.46 -4.97
N VAL A 182 -7.07 12.52 -5.84
CA VAL A 182 -7.64 12.36 -7.18
C VAL A 182 -9.07 11.81 -7.11
N GLN A 183 -10.04 12.58 -7.59
CA GLN A 183 -11.46 12.18 -7.65
C GLN A 183 -11.83 11.53 -9.00
N LEU A 184 -13.03 10.94 -9.09
CA LEU A 184 -13.47 10.20 -10.28
C LEU A 184 -13.76 11.07 -11.51
N SER A 185 -14.30 12.28 -11.30
CA SER A 185 -14.71 13.16 -12.40
C SER A 185 -13.50 13.64 -13.20
N ARG A 186 -13.65 13.81 -14.52
CA ARG A 186 -12.63 14.42 -15.39
C ARG A 186 -13.05 15.84 -15.77
N ALA A 187 -13.00 16.76 -14.81
CA ALA A 187 -13.60 18.09 -14.96
C ALA A 187 -12.71 19.26 -14.60
N TYR A 188 -11.45 19.06 -14.18
CA TYR A 188 -10.53 20.17 -13.88
C TYR A 188 -9.15 19.96 -14.51
N GLY A 189 -8.45 18.90 -14.13
CA GLY A 189 -7.12 18.57 -14.65
C GLY A 189 -6.00 19.29 -13.89
N SER A 190 -4.97 18.51 -13.52
CA SER A 190 -3.75 18.95 -12.86
C SER A 190 -2.53 18.50 -13.66
N PHE A 191 -1.52 19.36 -13.72
CA PHE A 191 -0.18 19.04 -14.20
C PHE A 191 0.82 19.83 -13.37
N GLN A 192 1.27 19.21 -12.30
CA GLN A 192 2.10 19.86 -11.29
C GLN A 192 3.34 19.02 -10.98
N VAL A 193 4.42 19.73 -10.69
CA VAL A 193 5.67 19.17 -10.17
C VAL A 193 5.98 19.92 -8.89
N HIS A 194 6.29 19.19 -7.83
CA HIS A 194 6.58 19.73 -6.51
C HIS A 194 7.97 19.30 -6.04
N LEU A 195 8.66 20.17 -5.31
CA LEU A 195 9.78 19.82 -4.44
C LEU A 195 9.23 19.32 -3.11
N VAL A 196 9.73 18.19 -2.62
CA VAL A 196 9.25 17.57 -1.38
C VAL A 196 10.42 17.04 -0.55
N GLY A 197 10.20 16.80 0.75
CA GLY A 197 11.18 16.08 1.58
C GLY A 197 11.43 14.66 1.04
N GLY A 198 12.68 14.20 1.07
CA GLY A 198 13.07 12.91 0.45
C GLY A 198 12.58 11.66 1.18
N THR A 199 12.20 11.78 2.45
CA THR A 199 11.71 10.69 3.30
C THR A 199 10.34 11.03 3.88
N ARG A 200 9.78 10.08 4.63
CA ARG A 200 8.61 10.32 5.49
C ARG A 200 8.81 9.65 6.86
N PRO A 201 8.51 10.35 7.98
CA PRO A 201 8.16 11.77 8.05
C PRO A 201 9.31 12.68 7.57
N ALA A 202 8.99 13.92 7.19
CA ALA A 202 9.96 14.94 6.83
C ALA A 202 9.54 16.32 7.35
N ASP A 203 10.51 17.14 7.75
CA ASP A 203 10.28 18.48 8.31
C ASP A 203 10.26 19.60 7.25
N THR A 204 10.35 19.23 5.97
CA THR A 204 10.39 20.18 4.85
C THR A 204 9.01 20.31 4.22
N SER A 205 8.39 21.48 4.33
CA SER A 205 7.16 21.80 3.59
C SER A 205 7.40 21.72 2.08
N PRO A 206 6.46 21.14 1.32
CA PRO A 206 6.59 21.03 -0.12
C PRO A 206 6.47 22.39 -0.80
N GLN A 207 7.06 22.51 -1.98
CA GLN A 207 6.98 23.71 -2.81
C GLN A 207 6.65 23.37 -4.25
N THR A 208 5.63 24.01 -4.80
CA THR A 208 5.29 23.93 -6.22
C THR A 208 6.45 24.42 -7.07
N VAL A 209 6.94 23.59 -8.00
CA VAL A 209 7.95 23.97 -8.99
C VAL A 209 7.25 24.61 -10.20
N LEU A 210 6.25 23.91 -10.72
CA LEU A 210 5.38 24.39 -11.80
C LEU A 210 3.96 23.86 -11.62
N ALA A 211 2.99 24.61 -12.13
CA ALA A 211 1.59 24.22 -12.15
C ALA A 211 0.90 24.63 -13.46
N VAL A 212 0.18 23.69 -14.07
CA VAL A 212 -0.74 23.93 -15.19
C VAL A 212 -2.08 23.23 -14.91
N ASN A 213 -3.04 24.00 -14.40
CA ASN A 213 -4.30 23.48 -13.86
C ASN A 213 -5.52 23.97 -14.64
N GLY A 214 -6.61 23.20 -14.57
CA GLY A 214 -7.91 23.58 -15.12
C GLY A 214 -8.10 23.31 -16.61
N PHE A 215 -7.14 22.66 -17.28
CA PHE A 215 -7.15 22.43 -18.73
C PHE A 215 -8.20 21.40 -19.21
N MET A 216 -8.83 20.65 -18.30
CA MET A 216 -9.98 19.77 -18.57
C MET A 216 -11.33 20.40 -18.21
N SER A 217 -11.34 21.63 -17.69
CA SER A 217 -12.59 22.33 -17.34
C SER A 217 -13.50 22.54 -18.56
N PRO A 218 -14.83 22.49 -18.39
CA PRO A 218 -15.76 22.76 -19.50
C PRO A 218 -15.65 24.20 -20.00
N SER A 219 -15.38 25.15 -19.09
CA SER A 219 -15.10 26.55 -19.39
C SER A 219 -14.38 27.21 -18.21
N GLY A 220 -14.01 28.49 -18.35
CA GLY A 220 -13.39 29.27 -17.27
C GLY A 220 -11.89 29.48 -17.45
N PRO A 221 -11.26 30.38 -16.68
CA PRO A 221 -9.84 30.65 -16.76
C PRO A 221 -8.99 29.47 -16.24
N LEU A 222 -7.83 29.24 -16.86
CA LEU A 222 -6.84 28.29 -16.36
C LEU A 222 -6.05 28.91 -15.20
N ALA A 223 -5.37 28.04 -14.43
CA ALA A 223 -4.51 28.45 -13.31
C ALA A 223 -3.08 27.97 -13.57
N LEU A 224 -2.12 28.90 -13.64
CA LEU A 224 -0.74 28.64 -14.04
C LEU A 224 0.24 29.28 -13.05
N GLY A 225 1.35 28.64 -12.78
CA GLY A 225 2.33 29.18 -11.84
C GLY A 225 3.71 28.53 -11.86
N ILE A 226 4.68 29.27 -11.33
CA ILE A 226 6.06 28.83 -11.08
C ILE A 226 6.39 29.24 -9.64
N GLY A 227 6.83 28.30 -8.81
CA GLY A 227 6.96 28.54 -7.37
C GLY A 227 5.62 28.46 -6.62
N PRO A 228 5.64 28.51 -5.27
CA PRO A 228 4.42 28.60 -4.47
C PRO A 228 3.58 29.83 -4.79
N ALA A 229 2.26 29.69 -4.84
CA ALA A 229 1.37 30.82 -5.07
C ALA A 229 1.44 31.83 -3.89
N PRO A 230 1.47 33.15 -4.16
CA PRO A 230 1.55 34.16 -3.11
C PRO A 230 0.25 34.29 -2.29
N THR A 231 -0.89 33.87 -2.85
CA THR A 231 -2.21 33.88 -2.19
C THR A 231 -3.02 32.66 -2.62
N GLY A 232 -4.00 32.26 -1.79
CA GLY A 232 -4.85 31.11 -2.08
C GLY A 232 -4.15 29.76 -1.87
N ASN A 233 -4.32 28.84 -2.83
CA ASN A 233 -3.74 27.50 -2.79
C ASN A 233 -2.27 27.51 -3.25
N PRO A 234 -1.33 26.94 -2.47
CA PRO A 234 0.09 26.92 -2.80
C PRO A 234 0.45 26.35 -4.19
N ASP A 235 -0.35 25.43 -4.70
CA ASP A 235 -0.19 24.75 -6.00
C ASP A 235 -0.84 25.48 -7.19
N TRP A 236 -1.31 26.71 -6.97
CA TRP A 236 -2.06 27.54 -7.92
C TRP A 236 -3.45 27.00 -8.30
N THR A 237 -3.94 25.93 -7.68
CA THR A 237 -5.29 25.44 -7.97
C THR A 237 -6.33 26.54 -7.73
N PHE A 238 -7.17 26.78 -8.74
CA PHE A 238 -8.17 27.84 -8.83
C PHE A 238 -7.66 29.29 -8.85
N ALA A 239 -6.35 29.54 -9.05
CA ALA A 239 -5.82 30.90 -9.15
C ALA A 239 -6.41 31.75 -10.30
N ALA A 240 -6.97 31.10 -11.33
CA ALA A 240 -7.72 31.75 -12.42
C ALA A 240 -6.95 32.87 -13.15
N ASN A 241 -5.62 32.81 -13.14
CA ASN A 241 -4.73 33.89 -13.55
C ASN A 241 -4.27 33.80 -15.02
N ALA A 242 -4.60 32.72 -15.76
CA ALA A 242 -4.08 32.54 -17.11
C ALA A 242 -4.42 33.71 -18.06
N GLY A 243 -5.51 34.44 -17.83
CA GLY A 243 -5.90 35.61 -18.63
C GLY A 243 -5.00 36.84 -18.47
N SER A 244 -4.24 36.97 -17.37
CA SER A 244 -3.31 38.09 -17.16
C SER A 244 -1.93 37.87 -17.77
N LEU A 245 -1.67 36.66 -18.27
CA LEU A 245 -0.40 36.29 -18.87
C LEU A 245 -0.43 36.58 -20.39
N THR A 246 0.63 37.15 -20.94
CA THR A 246 0.80 37.35 -22.39
C THR A 246 1.47 36.15 -23.04
N GLN A 247 2.31 35.42 -22.31
CA GLN A 247 2.93 34.15 -22.72
C GLN A 247 2.63 33.03 -21.71
N ARG A 248 2.33 31.83 -22.23
CA ARG A 248 2.00 30.62 -21.46
C ARG A 248 2.41 29.37 -22.25
N ARG A 249 3.70 29.03 -22.26
CA ARG A 249 4.19 27.88 -23.04
C ARG A 249 4.72 26.80 -22.13
N LEU A 250 4.18 25.58 -22.26
CA LEU A 250 4.74 24.36 -21.68
C LEU A 250 5.43 23.56 -22.78
N THR A 251 6.73 23.36 -22.65
CA THR A 251 7.51 22.51 -23.56
C THR A 251 7.98 21.26 -22.82
N VAL A 252 7.71 20.09 -23.38
CA VAL A 252 8.10 18.78 -22.88
C VAL A 252 9.35 18.32 -23.60
N TYR A 253 10.32 17.87 -22.82
CA TYR A 253 11.59 17.34 -23.28
C TYR A 253 11.75 15.89 -22.81
N ALA A 254 12.46 15.11 -23.59
CA ALA A 254 12.91 13.79 -23.18
C ALA A 254 14.37 13.60 -23.61
N ARG A 255 15.12 12.85 -22.82
CA ARG A 255 16.50 12.49 -23.16
C ARG A 255 16.51 11.08 -23.77
N PRO A 256 16.78 10.91 -25.08
CA PRO A 256 16.73 9.61 -25.74
C PRO A 256 17.68 8.64 -25.04
N SER A 257 17.22 7.43 -24.75
CA SER A 257 18.04 6.44 -24.04
C SER A 257 19.12 5.87 -24.95
N VAL A 258 20.28 5.57 -24.35
CA VAL A 258 21.43 4.93 -25.02
C VAL A 258 21.56 3.43 -24.71
N LEU A 259 20.65 2.91 -23.88
CA LEU A 259 20.48 1.49 -23.60
C LEU A 259 19.01 1.19 -23.27
N THR A 260 18.64 -0.09 -23.26
CA THR A 260 17.37 -0.53 -22.70
C THR A 260 17.63 -1.16 -21.35
N VAL A 261 17.01 -0.66 -20.28
CA VAL A 261 17.02 -1.32 -18.97
C VAL A 261 15.80 -2.24 -18.89
N THR A 262 16.01 -3.55 -18.78
CA THR A 262 14.94 -4.55 -18.76
C THR A 262 14.63 -5.06 -17.36
N ARG A 263 15.59 -4.97 -16.44
CA ARG A 263 15.40 -5.24 -15.01
C ARG A 263 16.09 -4.16 -14.19
N HIS A 264 15.38 -3.63 -13.21
CA HIS A 264 15.88 -2.64 -12.27
C HIS A 264 14.97 -2.61 -11.04
N PRO A 265 15.46 -2.15 -9.88
CA PRO A 265 14.58 -1.81 -8.78
C PRO A 265 13.70 -0.61 -9.13
N ALA A 266 12.61 -0.41 -8.38
CA ALA A 266 11.90 0.86 -8.32
C ALA A 266 12.30 1.61 -7.04
N ASP A 267 12.07 2.92 -7.03
CA ASP A 267 12.21 3.70 -5.81
C ASP A 267 11.36 3.13 -4.67
N ARG A 268 11.93 3.15 -3.47
CA ARG A 268 11.33 2.66 -2.23
C ARG A 268 10.89 1.20 -2.27
N GLN A 269 11.29 0.44 -3.31
CA GLN A 269 10.90 -0.95 -3.45
C GLN A 269 11.40 -1.78 -2.29
N LEU A 270 10.49 -2.55 -1.70
CA LEU A 270 10.83 -3.64 -0.82
C LEU A 270 10.98 -4.92 -1.64
N PHE A 271 12.16 -5.53 -1.59
CA PHE A 271 12.41 -6.86 -2.09
C PHE A 271 12.13 -7.87 -0.98
N PRO A 272 11.29 -8.90 -1.20
CA PRO A 272 11.10 -9.95 -0.22
C PRO A 272 12.41 -10.64 0.12
N ARG A 273 12.72 -10.75 1.41
CA ARG A 273 13.96 -11.39 1.87
C ARG A 273 13.89 -12.91 1.71
N ASP A 274 15.00 -13.51 1.32
CA ASP A 274 15.19 -14.95 1.28
C ASP A 274 15.65 -15.53 2.64
N ALA A 275 15.86 -16.84 2.69
CA ALA A 275 16.32 -17.55 3.89
C ALA A 275 17.69 -17.07 4.42
N GLY A 276 18.48 -16.37 3.60
CA GLY A 276 19.74 -15.73 3.98
C GLY A 276 19.58 -14.29 4.47
N ASN A 277 18.37 -13.89 4.89
CA ASN A 277 18.03 -12.58 5.43
C ASN A 277 18.43 -11.39 4.53
N GLY A 278 18.19 -11.52 3.22
CA GLY A 278 18.48 -10.48 2.24
C GLY A 278 17.83 -10.75 0.91
N ALA A 279 18.12 -9.93 -0.09
CA ALA A 279 17.62 -10.11 -1.46
C ALA A 279 18.69 -9.75 -2.47
N VAL A 280 18.67 -10.40 -3.64
CA VAL A 280 19.52 -10.02 -4.78
C VAL A 280 18.74 -9.05 -5.66
N VAL A 281 19.27 -7.85 -5.82
CA VAL A 281 18.76 -6.84 -6.73
C VAL A 281 19.58 -6.88 -8.01
N GLU A 282 18.90 -7.00 -9.16
CA GLU A 282 19.52 -7.03 -10.48
C GLU A 282 19.20 -5.75 -11.26
N VAL A 283 20.24 -5.15 -11.85
CA VAL A 283 20.12 -4.14 -12.89
C VAL A 283 20.66 -4.73 -14.18
N ALA A 284 19.78 -4.95 -15.14
CA ALA A 284 20.10 -5.61 -16.40
C ALA A 284 19.44 -4.94 -17.59
N GLY A 285 20.05 -5.13 -18.76
CA GLY A 285 19.62 -4.45 -19.97
C GLY A 285 20.43 -4.82 -21.21
N LYS A 286 20.20 -4.05 -22.28
CA LYS A 286 20.84 -4.20 -23.59
C LYS A 286 21.47 -2.88 -24.03
N PHE A 287 22.68 -2.95 -24.58
CA PHE A 287 23.31 -1.79 -25.23
C PHE A 287 22.58 -1.48 -26.55
N THR A 288 22.17 -0.23 -26.75
CA THR A 288 21.47 0.19 -27.98
C THR A 288 22.24 1.24 -28.78
N ASP A 289 23.05 2.06 -28.11
CA ASP A 289 23.93 3.03 -28.77
C ASP A 289 25.36 2.48 -28.88
N PRO A 290 25.96 2.42 -30.09
CA PRO A 290 27.30 1.89 -30.30
C PRO A 290 28.42 2.72 -29.66
N ARG A 291 28.14 3.96 -29.23
CA ARG A 291 29.10 4.80 -28.51
C ARG A 291 29.28 4.38 -27.06
N VAL A 292 28.35 3.59 -26.51
CA VAL A 292 28.47 3.07 -25.15
C VAL A 292 29.53 1.99 -25.13
N THR A 293 30.57 2.18 -24.32
CA THR A 293 31.69 1.25 -24.18
C THR A 293 31.58 0.38 -22.92
N ALA A 294 30.84 0.83 -21.91
CA ALA A 294 30.56 0.07 -20.70
C ALA A 294 29.39 0.68 -19.91
N VAL A 295 28.88 -0.07 -18.93
CA VAL A 295 28.05 0.45 -17.83
C VAL A 295 28.77 0.29 -16.50
N GLN A 296 28.48 1.19 -15.56
CA GLN A 296 28.87 1.11 -14.16
C GLN A 296 27.61 1.18 -13.28
N LEU A 297 27.48 0.25 -12.35
CA LEU A 297 26.47 0.32 -11.29
C LEU A 297 27.17 0.63 -9.98
N LYS A 298 26.83 1.79 -9.41
CA LYS A 298 27.23 2.15 -8.06
C LYS A 298 26.07 1.87 -7.11
N VAL A 299 26.32 1.09 -6.07
CA VAL A 299 25.38 0.85 -4.97
C VAL A 299 25.93 1.53 -3.73
N THR A 300 25.11 2.33 -3.04
CA THR A 300 25.52 2.99 -1.80
C THR A 300 24.53 2.75 -0.69
N SER A 301 25.03 2.87 0.54
CA SER A 301 24.54 2.28 1.78
C SER A 301 24.99 3.12 2.98
N GLY A 302 24.47 4.32 3.24
CA GLY A 302 25.08 5.19 4.25
C GLY A 302 26.54 5.48 3.88
N ALA A 303 27.50 5.02 4.68
CA ALA A 303 28.93 5.14 4.38
C ALA A 303 29.46 4.05 3.42
N ASP A 304 28.76 2.93 3.25
CA ASP A 304 29.24 1.84 2.40
C ASP A 304 28.94 2.11 0.92
N GLY A 305 29.83 1.59 0.05
CA GLY A 305 29.70 1.67 -1.40
C GLY A 305 30.26 0.44 -2.11
N TRP A 306 29.62 0.07 -3.21
CA TRP A 306 30.03 -1.01 -4.10
C TRP A 306 29.92 -0.55 -5.54
N ASP A 307 30.95 -0.84 -6.34
CA ASP A 307 30.99 -0.50 -7.75
C ASP A 307 31.09 -1.77 -8.59
N TYR A 308 30.24 -1.87 -9.60
CA TYR A 308 30.20 -2.96 -10.57
C TYR A 308 30.33 -2.38 -11.96
N SER A 309 30.89 -3.14 -12.90
CA SER A 309 30.96 -2.72 -14.30
C SER A 309 30.74 -3.88 -15.26
N ALA A 310 30.24 -3.56 -16.45
CA ALA A 310 30.16 -4.48 -17.58
C ALA A 310 30.56 -3.75 -18.85
N ALA A 311 31.53 -4.28 -19.58
CA ALA A 311 31.92 -3.76 -20.88
C ALA A 311 30.82 -4.00 -21.93
N ALA A 312 30.66 -3.06 -22.85
CA ALA A 312 29.78 -3.23 -23.97
C ALA A 312 30.34 -4.28 -24.94
N SER A 313 29.45 -5.10 -25.46
CA SER A 313 29.71 -5.98 -26.61
C SER A 313 28.68 -5.66 -27.69
N PRO A 314 29.03 -5.75 -28.99
CA PRO A 314 28.07 -5.49 -30.07
C PRO A 314 26.81 -6.37 -29.94
N GLY A 315 25.64 -5.73 -29.82
CA GLY A 315 24.36 -6.43 -29.60
C GLY A 315 24.20 -7.06 -28.21
N GLY A 316 25.17 -6.86 -27.31
CA GLY A 316 25.27 -7.50 -26.02
C GLY A 316 24.29 -7.00 -24.96
N THR A 317 24.15 -7.81 -23.92
CA THR A 317 23.39 -7.51 -22.70
C THR A 317 24.33 -7.31 -21.53
N PHE A 318 23.88 -6.59 -20.50
CA PHE A 318 24.55 -6.51 -19.21
C PHE A 318 23.62 -7.00 -18.11
N SER A 319 24.20 -7.52 -17.03
CA SER A 319 23.50 -7.89 -15.80
C SER A 319 24.44 -7.67 -14.62
N LEU A 320 24.13 -6.69 -13.79
CA LEU A 320 24.86 -6.33 -12.58
C LEU A 320 23.98 -6.64 -11.37
N ARG A 321 24.53 -7.33 -10.37
CA ARG A 321 23.78 -7.82 -9.22
C ARG A 321 24.44 -7.39 -7.93
N HIS A 322 23.63 -6.97 -6.97
CA HIS A 322 24.05 -6.68 -5.61
C HIS A 322 23.09 -7.35 -4.63
N ARG A 323 23.64 -7.98 -3.59
CA ARG A 323 22.83 -8.55 -2.51
C ARG A 323 22.67 -7.51 -1.41
N ILE A 324 21.43 -7.08 -1.18
CA ILE A 324 21.06 -6.22 -0.06
C ILE A 324 20.67 -7.07 1.15
N THR A 325 21.02 -6.61 2.34
CA THR A 325 20.62 -7.23 3.61
C THR A 325 19.25 -6.72 4.05
N ALA A 326 18.41 -7.61 4.60
CA ALA A 326 17.19 -7.22 5.31
C ALA A 326 17.55 -6.66 6.68
N ALA A 327 17.70 -5.34 6.72
CA ALA A 327 18.03 -4.53 7.88
C ALA A 327 17.31 -3.17 7.76
N LEU A 328 17.19 -2.40 8.84
CA LEU A 328 16.69 -1.02 8.81
C LEU A 328 17.69 -0.08 8.12
N ARG A 329 17.83 -0.26 6.81
CA ARG A 329 18.83 0.34 5.95
C ARG A 329 18.30 0.44 4.52
N GLU A 330 18.31 1.64 3.97
CA GLU A 330 17.94 1.90 2.57
C GLU A 330 19.17 1.86 1.66
N TYR A 331 19.04 1.33 0.45
CA TYR A 331 20.08 1.29 -0.58
C TYR A 331 19.73 2.22 -1.74
N ARG A 332 20.77 2.83 -2.32
CA ARG A 332 20.69 3.58 -3.57
C ARG A 332 21.43 2.82 -4.66
N PHE A 333 20.81 2.67 -5.81
CA PHE A 333 21.39 2.10 -7.03
C PHE A 333 21.52 3.22 -8.07
N GLU A 334 22.72 3.44 -8.61
CA GLU A 334 23.00 4.43 -9.63
C GLU A 334 23.66 3.77 -10.85
N LEU A 335 22.97 3.77 -11.99
CA LEU A 335 23.48 3.22 -13.25
C LEU A 335 24.05 4.36 -14.10
N ARG A 336 25.32 4.24 -14.46
CA ARG A 336 26.03 5.12 -15.39
C ARG A 336 26.43 4.35 -16.64
N VAL A 337 26.41 5.06 -17.77
CA VAL A 337 27.05 4.62 -19.01
C VAL A 337 28.39 5.32 -19.17
N LEU A 338 29.34 4.62 -19.77
CA LEU A 338 30.63 5.14 -20.20
C LEU A 338 30.70 5.10 -21.73
N GLY A 339 31.43 6.04 -22.32
CA GLY A 339 31.56 6.18 -23.77
C GLY A 339 31.76 7.63 -24.17
N ASP A 340 32.50 7.85 -25.26
CA ASP A 340 32.79 9.21 -25.72
C ASP A 340 31.51 9.92 -26.18
N GLY A 341 31.30 11.15 -25.68
CA GLY A 341 30.10 11.95 -25.93
C GLY A 341 28.78 11.39 -25.37
N VAL A 342 28.77 10.25 -24.66
CA VAL A 342 27.55 9.63 -24.08
C VAL A 342 27.64 9.35 -22.58
N ALA A 343 28.81 9.52 -21.95
CA ALA A 343 29.01 9.26 -20.53
C ALA A 343 28.04 10.06 -19.64
N ARG A 344 27.16 9.36 -18.92
CA ARG A 344 26.13 9.99 -18.05
C ARG A 344 25.47 8.97 -17.11
N ARG A 345 24.75 9.47 -16.11
CA ARG A 345 23.79 8.67 -15.34
C ARG A 345 22.53 8.42 -16.18
N VAL A 346 22.08 7.17 -16.21
CA VAL A 346 20.90 6.70 -16.96
C VAL A 346 19.86 6.01 -16.08
N GLY A 347 20.15 5.80 -14.81
CA GLY A 347 19.19 5.27 -13.83
C GLY A 347 19.63 5.61 -12.41
N ARG A 348 18.65 5.88 -11.56
CA ARG A 348 18.84 6.10 -10.13
C ARG A 348 17.60 5.57 -9.41
N TRP A 349 17.81 4.75 -8.38
CA TRP A 349 16.74 4.21 -7.57
C TRP A 349 17.11 4.33 -6.10
N ASP A 350 16.29 5.05 -5.35
CA ASP A 350 16.52 5.43 -3.96
C ASP A 350 15.58 4.66 -3.01
N GLY A 351 15.97 4.47 -1.76
CA GLY A 351 15.08 3.91 -0.73
C GLY A 351 14.82 2.40 -0.84
N VAL A 352 15.64 1.66 -1.62
CA VAL A 352 15.45 0.22 -1.86
C VAL A 352 15.79 -0.55 -0.58
N VAL A 353 14.92 -1.47 -0.17
CA VAL A 353 15.07 -2.26 1.07
C VAL A 353 14.81 -3.74 0.80
N ALA A 354 15.26 -4.62 1.71
CA ALA A 354 14.83 -6.02 1.75
C ALA A 354 14.04 -6.29 3.02
N GLY A 355 12.95 -7.06 2.93
CA GLY A 355 12.04 -7.21 4.06
C GLY A 355 10.96 -8.27 3.90
N ASP A 356 9.98 -8.24 4.79
CA ASP A 356 8.84 -9.18 4.79
C ASP A 356 7.57 -8.52 4.23
N VAL A 357 6.67 -9.33 3.67
CA VAL A 357 5.42 -8.86 3.04
C VAL A 357 4.22 -9.51 3.71
N TYR A 358 3.23 -8.68 4.07
CA TYR A 358 1.95 -9.10 4.64
C TYR A 358 0.77 -8.55 3.84
N VAL A 359 -0.31 -9.32 3.82
CA VAL A 359 -1.58 -8.92 3.20
C VAL A 359 -2.63 -8.79 4.28
N ILE A 360 -3.40 -7.71 4.23
CA ILE A 360 -4.62 -7.52 5.04
C ILE A 360 -5.81 -7.55 4.09
N GLU A 361 -6.86 -8.28 4.44
CA GLU A 361 -8.09 -8.36 3.65
C GLU A 361 -9.30 -8.50 4.59
N GLY A 362 -10.48 -8.10 4.12
CA GLY A 362 -11.70 -8.13 4.92
C GLY A 362 -12.47 -6.81 4.87
N GLN A 363 -13.25 -6.50 5.90
CA GLN A 363 -14.14 -5.32 5.89
C GLN A 363 -13.63 -4.13 6.71
N SER A 364 -14.52 -3.30 7.25
CA SER A 364 -14.16 -2.03 7.91
C SER A 364 -13.14 -2.15 9.04
N ASN A 365 -13.19 -3.21 9.85
CA ASN A 365 -12.18 -3.44 10.88
C ASN A 365 -10.84 -3.96 10.32
N ALA A 366 -10.80 -4.52 9.10
CA ALA A 366 -9.56 -4.78 8.36
C ALA A 366 -9.02 -3.53 7.66
N VAL A 367 -9.90 -2.64 7.18
CA VAL A 367 -9.54 -1.30 6.69
C VAL A 367 -8.92 -0.49 7.82
N ALA A 368 -9.48 -0.61 9.03
CA ALA A 368 -9.04 0.04 10.25
C ALA A 368 -8.86 1.56 10.09
N ALA A 369 -9.91 2.17 9.55
CA ALA A 369 -10.00 3.62 9.39
C ALA A 369 -9.88 4.32 10.75
N MET A 370 -9.23 5.48 10.77
CA MET A 370 -9.17 6.34 11.95
C MET A 370 -10.57 6.73 12.43
N GLN A 371 -10.89 6.37 13.68
CA GLN A 371 -12.11 6.79 14.39
C GLN A 371 -11.77 7.93 15.36
N HIS A 372 -11.16 7.60 16.50
CA HIS A 372 -10.59 8.55 17.47
C HIS A 372 -9.15 8.18 17.83
N GLY A 373 -8.29 9.19 17.96
CA GLY A 373 -6.84 9.00 18.11
C GLY A 373 -6.15 8.68 16.77
N SER A 374 -4.83 8.63 16.76
CA SER A 374 -4.02 8.59 15.55
C SER A 374 -2.88 7.59 15.66
N ALA A 375 -2.63 6.87 14.55
CA ALA A 375 -1.50 5.97 14.38
C ALA A 375 -0.31 6.64 13.67
N ALA A 376 -0.30 7.96 13.48
CA ALA A 376 0.76 8.68 12.77
C ALA A 376 2.15 8.49 13.41
N ALA A 377 2.22 8.26 14.73
CA ALA A 377 3.47 7.96 15.43
C ALA A 377 4.08 6.60 15.03
N GLU A 378 3.31 5.73 14.39
CA GLU A 378 3.79 4.43 13.91
C GLU A 378 4.42 4.52 12.50
N GLU A 379 4.40 5.68 11.85
CA GLU A 379 5.00 5.85 10.53
C GLU A 379 6.53 5.70 10.57
N SER A 380 7.10 5.06 9.55
CA SER A 380 8.53 4.82 9.47
C SER A 380 9.01 4.69 8.02
N PRO A 381 10.24 5.13 7.72
CA PRO A 381 10.84 4.94 6.41
C PRO A 381 11.19 3.48 6.11
N TYR A 382 10.88 2.52 6.98
CA TYR A 382 11.04 1.08 6.71
C TYR A 382 9.71 0.35 6.54
N LEU A 383 8.59 1.07 6.65
CA LEU A 383 7.26 0.54 6.39
C LEU A 383 6.82 0.94 4.99
N ARG A 384 6.42 -0.06 4.20
CA ARG A 384 6.12 0.08 2.79
C ARG A 384 4.73 -0.40 2.45
N SER A 385 4.21 0.12 1.36
CA SER A 385 3.02 -0.42 0.70
C SER A 385 3.10 -0.12 -0.80
N PHE A 386 2.20 -0.70 -1.59
CA PHE A 386 2.22 -0.58 -3.04
C PHE A 386 0.83 -0.26 -3.61
N GLY A 387 0.78 0.79 -4.43
CA GLY A 387 -0.46 1.28 -5.01
C GLY A 387 -1.46 1.82 -3.97
N SER A 388 -2.75 1.75 -4.28
CA SER A 388 -3.86 2.23 -3.43
C SER A 388 -4.97 1.17 -3.31
N PRO A 389 -5.62 1.01 -2.13
CA PRO A 389 -6.79 0.16 -1.94
C PRO A 389 -8.09 0.76 -2.49
N VAL A 390 -8.02 1.87 -3.23
CA VAL A 390 -9.19 2.50 -3.87
C VAL A 390 -10.05 1.50 -4.65
N VAL A 391 -11.37 1.58 -4.46
CA VAL A 391 -12.33 0.66 -5.08
C VAL A 391 -12.53 0.89 -6.57
N ASP A 392 -12.22 2.09 -7.05
CA ASP A 392 -12.29 2.41 -8.47
C ASP A 392 -11.18 1.70 -9.23
N GLY A 393 -11.56 0.86 -10.20
CA GLY A 393 -10.63 0.05 -10.97
C GLY A 393 -9.64 0.88 -11.79
N THR A 394 -10.04 2.07 -12.26
CA THR A 394 -9.19 2.93 -13.10
C THR A 394 -8.09 3.59 -12.26
N ARG A 395 -8.44 4.19 -11.11
CA ARG A 395 -7.48 4.74 -10.14
C ARG A 395 -6.60 3.65 -9.56
N SER A 396 -7.18 2.50 -9.20
CA SER A 396 -6.42 1.35 -8.74
C SER A 396 -5.42 0.86 -9.79
N ALA A 397 -5.78 0.85 -11.08
CA ALA A 397 -4.88 0.48 -12.17
C ALA A 397 -3.70 1.45 -12.35
N ALA A 398 -3.94 2.74 -12.13
CA ALA A 398 -2.93 3.78 -12.29
C ALA A 398 -1.95 3.83 -11.11
N ALA A 399 -2.38 3.50 -9.89
CA ALA A 399 -1.54 3.48 -8.70
C ALA A 399 -0.55 2.30 -8.72
N ARG A 400 0.64 2.52 -9.29
CA ARG A 400 1.69 1.50 -9.51
C ARG A 400 3.07 1.91 -8.98
N SER A 401 3.07 2.58 -7.83
CA SER A 401 4.26 3.05 -7.14
C SER A 401 4.38 2.43 -5.75
N TRP A 402 5.63 2.29 -5.28
CA TRP A 402 5.92 2.00 -3.88
C TRP A 402 5.81 3.28 -3.04
N ASN A 403 5.07 3.16 -1.94
CA ASN A 403 4.68 4.24 -1.05
C ASN A 403 5.12 3.92 0.38
N TYR A 404 5.19 4.96 1.22
CA TYR A 404 5.27 4.77 2.67
C TYR A 404 3.91 4.27 3.18
N ALA A 405 3.93 3.38 4.16
CA ALA A 405 2.70 2.88 4.77
C ALA A 405 2.03 3.97 5.64
N VAL A 406 0.69 4.09 5.58
CA VAL A 406 -0.11 5.01 6.41
C VAL A 406 -1.21 4.30 7.17
N GLY A 407 -1.36 4.63 8.45
CA GLY A 407 -2.37 4.03 9.32
C GLY A 407 -3.73 4.73 9.28
N ASP A 408 -3.74 6.06 9.18
CA ASP A 408 -4.94 6.86 9.45
C ASP A 408 -5.80 7.19 8.22
N LEU A 409 -5.39 6.72 7.04
CA LEU A 409 -6.08 7.00 5.77
C LEU A 409 -6.67 5.73 5.17
N THR A 410 -7.68 5.90 4.32
CA THR A 410 -8.37 4.82 3.62
C THR A 410 -8.50 5.16 2.14
N GLN A 411 -8.52 4.14 1.29
CA GLN A 411 -8.59 4.30 -0.18
C GLN A 411 -7.51 5.23 -0.79
N GLN A 412 -6.44 5.52 -0.05
CA GLN A 412 -5.31 6.35 -0.46
C GLN A 412 -4.06 5.51 -0.75
N PRO A 413 -3.13 6.01 -1.58
CA PRO A 413 -1.81 5.40 -1.76
C PRO A 413 -1.15 5.03 -0.43
N GLY A 414 -0.75 3.77 -0.31
CA GLY A 414 -0.08 3.25 0.87
C GLY A 414 -0.92 3.10 2.14
N ALA A 415 -2.25 3.24 2.07
CA ALA A 415 -3.13 2.98 3.21
C ALA A 415 -3.09 1.51 3.66
N VAL A 416 -2.76 1.30 4.93
CA VAL A 416 -2.65 -0.02 5.57
C VAL A 416 -3.52 -0.19 6.82
N GLY A 417 -4.12 0.89 7.34
CA GLY A 417 -5.00 0.87 8.51
C GLY A 417 -4.25 0.93 9.84
N GLN A 418 -4.93 1.38 10.91
CA GLN A 418 -4.29 1.68 12.20
C GLN A 418 -3.63 0.47 12.87
N TRP A 419 -4.33 -0.65 13.01
CA TRP A 419 -3.71 -1.86 13.60
C TRP A 419 -2.68 -2.48 12.66
N GLY A 420 -2.85 -2.31 11.34
CA GLY A 420 -1.93 -2.81 10.31
C GLY A 420 -0.57 -2.11 10.36
N ILE A 421 -0.56 -0.78 10.48
CA ILE A 421 0.70 -0.03 10.63
C ILE A 421 1.36 -0.32 11.98
N ARG A 422 0.59 -0.45 13.06
CA ARG A 422 1.09 -0.80 14.39
C ARG A 422 1.80 -2.16 14.39
N MET A 423 1.15 -3.18 13.83
CA MET A 423 1.73 -4.51 13.66
C MET A 423 3.05 -4.44 12.88
N ALA A 424 3.05 -3.73 11.74
CA ALA A 424 4.22 -3.63 10.88
C ALA A 424 5.38 -2.89 11.56
N HIS A 425 5.11 -1.79 12.28
CA HIS A 425 6.10 -1.05 13.05
C HIS A 425 6.75 -1.95 14.11
N ARG A 426 5.94 -2.63 14.93
CA ARG A 426 6.43 -3.52 15.99
C ARG A 426 7.29 -4.65 15.44
N LEU A 427 6.90 -5.26 14.32
CA LEU A 427 7.72 -6.27 13.63
C LEU A 427 9.05 -5.67 13.16
N SER A 428 8.99 -4.51 12.50
CA SER A 428 10.17 -3.84 11.98
C SER A 428 11.16 -3.45 13.06
N ASP A 429 10.68 -2.89 14.17
CA ASP A 429 11.51 -2.44 15.28
C ASP A 429 12.07 -3.62 16.09
N THR A 430 11.26 -4.65 16.35
CA THR A 430 11.72 -5.82 17.12
C THR A 430 12.74 -6.64 16.35
N TYR A 431 12.51 -6.89 15.07
CA TYR A 431 13.32 -7.80 14.26
C TYR A 431 14.32 -7.10 13.36
N GLN A 432 14.32 -5.77 13.35
CA GLN A 432 15.18 -4.94 12.52
C GLN A 432 15.04 -5.27 11.02
N VAL A 433 13.83 -5.61 10.59
CA VAL A 433 13.52 -6.02 9.20
C VAL A 433 12.43 -5.10 8.64
N PRO A 434 12.66 -4.40 7.51
CA PRO A 434 11.63 -3.64 6.81
C PRO A 434 10.38 -4.48 6.51
N VAL A 435 9.21 -3.85 6.53
CA VAL A 435 7.92 -4.54 6.35
C VAL A 435 7.09 -3.85 5.29
N ALA A 436 6.54 -4.62 4.35
CA ALA A 436 5.49 -4.18 3.45
C ALA A 436 4.13 -4.73 3.89
N VAL A 437 3.11 -3.88 3.91
CA VAL A 437 1.71 -4.29 4.10
C VAL A 437 0.88 -3.85 2.90
N ILE A 438 0.19 -4.80 2.28
CA ILE A 438 -0.73 -4.54 1.18
C ILE A 438 -2.16 -4.83 1.67
N ASN A 439 -2.91 -3.77 1.96
CA ASN A 439 -4.28 -3.87 2.44
C ASN A 439 -5.26 -3.88 1.25
N GLY A 440 -6.11 -4.89 1.16
CA GLY A 440 -7.18 -5.03 0.17
C GLY A 440 -8.59 -4.83 0.73
N ALA A 441 -8.71 -4.59 2.03
CA ALA A 441 -9.98 -4.52 2.73
C ALA A 441 -10.91 -3.42 2.20
N GLU A 442 -12.22 -3.60 2.40
CA GLU A 442 -13.24 -2.65 1.97
C GLU A 442 -14.45 -2.62 2.92
N ASN A 443 -14.87 -1.41 3.28
CA ASN A 443 -15.90 -1.16 4.28
C ASN A 443 -17.25 -1.82 3.95
N GLY A 444 -17.87 -2.44 4.97
CA GLY A 444 -19.28 -2.89 4.91
C GLY A 444 -19.57 -3.98 3.89
N ARG A 445 -18.58 -4.80 3.52
CA ARG A 445 -18.75 -5.84 2.50
C ARG A 445 -18.89 -7.24 3.11
N PRO A 446 -19.85 -8.06 2.62
CA PRO A 446 -19.98 -9.45 3.01
C PRO A 446 -18.91 -10.33 2.33
N ILE A 447 -18.76 -11.56 2.81
CA ILE A 447 -17.76 -12.55 2.33
C ILE A 447 -17.77 -12.74 0.80
N GLY A 448 -18.94 -12.60 0.15
CA GLY A 448 -19.10 -12.76 -1.29
C GLY A 448 -18.40 -11.70 -2.15
N TYR A 449 -18.16 -10.50 -1.61
CA TYR A 449 -17.52 -9.40 -2.33
C TYR A 449 -16.03 -9.64 -2.63
N PHE A 450 -15.37 -10.40 -1.75
CA PHE A 450 -13.93 -10.65 -1.78
C PHE A 450 -13.56 -11.82 -2.69
N GLN A 451 -14.55 -12.58 -3.18
CA GLN A 451 -14.31 -13.81 -3.94
C GLN A 451 -13.55 -13.56 -5.24
N ARG A 452 -12.67 -14.50 -5.58
CA ARG A 452 -12.01 -14.55 -6.88
C ARG A 452 -13.01 -14.90 -7.97
N VAL A 453 -12.83 -14.29 -9.15
CA VAL A 453 -13.53 -14.71 -10.37
C VAL A 453 -12.57 -15.52 -11.22
N ASP A 454 -12.73 -16.84 -11.25
CA ASP A 454 -11.74 -17.77 -11.81
C ASP A 454 -11.40 -17.52 -13.28
N THR A 455 -12.40 -17.14 -14.07
CA THR A 455 -12.22 -16.85 -15.50
C THR A 455 -11.49 -15.54 -15.75
N ARG A 456 -11.48 -14.62 -14.76
CA ARG A 456 -10.96 -13.25 -14.91
C ARG A 456 -10.34 -12.78 -13.57
N PRO A 457 -9.29 -13.44 -13.06
CA PRO A 457 -8.76 -13.20 -11.73
C PRO A 457 -8.09 -11.83 -11.55
N ASN A 458 -7.81 -11.13 -12.66
CA ASN A 458 -7.27 -9.77 -12.68
C ASN A 458 -8.33 -8.70 -12.98
N ASP A 459 -9.63 -9.02 -12.91
CA ASP A 459 -10.68 -8.02 -13.18
C ASP A 459 -10.66 -6.91 -12.13
N LEU A 460 -10.29 -5.71 -12.56
CA LEU A 460 -10.23 -4.50 -11.74
C LEU A 460 -11.60 -4.05 -11.19
N ARG A 461 -12.71 -4.59 -11.72
CA ARG A 461 -14.05 -4.38 -11.16
C ARG A 461 -14.27 -5.18 -9.88
N THR A 462 -13.50 -6.26 -9.66
CA THR A 462 -13.57 -7.10 -8.47
C THR A 462 -12.54 -6.65 -7.43
N ASN A 463 -12.84 -6.81 -6.15
CA ASN A 463 -11.88 -6.52 -5.08
C ASN A 463 -10.64 -7.42 -5.19
N TYR A 464 -10.85 -8.74 -5.33
CA TYR A 464 -9.78 -9.72 -5.49
C TYR A 464 -8.84 -9.34 -6.64
N GLY A 465 -9.39 -8.97 -7.80
CA GLY A 465 -8.59 -8.58 -8.96
C GLY A 465 -7.75 -7.32 -8.73
N ARG A 466 -8.26 -6.34 -7.98
CA ARG A 466 -7.47 -5.15 -7.59
C ARG A 466 -6.34 -5.49 -6.63
N LEU A 467 -6.59 -6.30 -5.58
CA LEU A 467 -5.54 -6.75 -4.67
C LEU A 467 -4.47 -7.56 -5.41
N ARG A 468 -4.89 -8.58 -6.18
CA ARG A 468 -4.01 -9.45 -6.96
C ARG A 468 -3.12 -8.67 -7.93
N GLN A 469 -3.68 -7.69 -8.64
CA GLN A 469 -2.90 -6.85 -9.54
C GLN A 469 -1.85 -6.01 -8.81
N ARG A 470 -2.15 -5.46 -7.62
CA ARG A 470 -1.16 -4.74 -6.81
C ARG A 470 -0.02 -5.65 -6.38
N LEU A 471 -0.33 -6.84 -5.86
CA LEU A 471 0.68 -7.83 -5.46
C LEU A 471 1.55 -8.31 -6.63
N THR A 472 0.92 -8.52 -7.79
CA THR A 472 1.64 -8.93 -9.02
C THR A 472 2.55 -7.82 -9.51
N ALA A 473 2.05 -6.59 -9.60
CA ALA A 473 2.82 -5.44 -10.08
C ALA A 473 3.95 -5.03 -9.12
N ALA A 474 3.78 -5.26 -7.81
CA ALA A 474 4.85 -5.11 -6.82
C ALA A 474 5.91 -6.21 -6.90
N GLY A 475 5.62 -7.32 -7.59
CA GLY A 475 6.52 -8.48 -7.67
C GLY A 475 6.59 -9.31 -6.39
N VAL A 476 5.57 -9.26 -5.53
CA VAL A 476 5.59 -9.88 -4.19
C VAL A 476 4.52 -10.96 -3.97
N VAL A 477 3.70 -11.24 -4.98
CA VAL A 477 2.54 -12.14 -4.85
C VAL A 477 2.90 -13.53 -4.30
N ARG A 478 4.10 -14.05 -4.59
CA ARG A 478 4.57 -15.36 -4.12
C ARG A 478 5.42 -15.33 -2.86
N ASP A 479 5.64 -14.16 -2.28
CA ASP A 479 6.53 -13.95 -1.15
C ASP A 479 5.80 -13.38 0.09
N VAL A 480 4.46 -13.41 0.06
CA VAL A 480 3.61 -13.06 1.20
C VAL A 480 3.87 -14.04 2.35
N ARG A 481 4.29 -13.55 3.51
CA ARG A 481 4.54 -14.38 4.70
C ARG A 481 3.29 -14.63 5.53
N GLY A 482 2.34 -13.69 5.50
CA GLY A 482 1.07 -13.80 6.22
C GLY A 482 -0.07 -13.10 5.51
N VAL A 483 -1.25 -13.73 5.50
CA VAL A 483 -2.51 -13.12 5.09
C VAL A 483 -3.43 -13.02 6.30
N LEU A 484 -3.88 -11.81 6.61
CA LEU A 484 -4.70 -11.49 7.77
C LEU A 484 -6.11 -11.12 7.33
N TRP A 485 -7.09 -11.91 7.79
CA TRP A 485 -8.49 -11.77 7.44
C TRP A 485 -9.32 -11.27 8.62
N TYR A 486 -9.93 -10.10 8.48
CA TYR A 486 -10.88 -9.56 9.46
C TYR A 486 -12.18 -9.14 8.79
N GLN A 487 -13.15 -10.06 8.82
CA GLN A 487 -14.51 -9.81 8.32
C GLN A 487 -15.50 -10.77 8.98
N GLY A 488 -16.76 -10.35 9.06
CA GLY A 488 -17.89 -11.19 9.45
C GLY A 488 -19.12 -10.41 9.88
N GLU A 489 -18.96 -9.12 10.19
CA GLU A 489 -20.05 -8.26 10.66
C GLU A 489 -21.11 -8.04 9.57
N ALA A 490 -20.69 -7.89 8.32
CA ALA A 490 -21.60 -7.75 7.17
C ALA A 490 -22.27 -9.05 6.73
N ASP A 491 -21.87 -10.20 7.26
CA ASP A 491 -22.54 -11.49 7.00
C ASP A 491 -23.73 -11.73 7.93
N ASN A 492 -23.97 -10.83 8.91
CA ASN A 492 -25.14 -10.83 9.79
C ASN A 492 -25.38 -12.18 10.49
N ASP A 493 -24.36 -12.70 11.18
CA ASP A 493 -24.34 -14.01 11.86
C ASP A 493 -24.55 -15.23 10.95
N ASN A 494 -24.47 -15.08 9.61
CA ASN A 494 -24.58 -16.19 8.67
C ASN A 494 -23.29 -17.03 8.62
N ALA A 495 -23.11 -17.89 9.62
CA ALA A 495 -21.97 -18.78 9.77
C ALA A 495 -21.71 -19.66 8.54
N ALA A 496 -22.76 -20.23 7.95
CA ALA A 496 -22.62 -21.16 6.82
C ALA A 496 -22.05 -20.47 5.58
N ALA A 497 -22.58 -19.29 5.23
CA ALA A 497 -22.07 -18.50 4.11
C ALA A 497 -20.62 -18.05 4.36
N HIS A 498 -20.32 -17.59 5.59
CA HIS A 498 -18.99 -17.12 5.96
C HIS A 498 -17.94 -18.24 5.85
N VAL A 499 -18.21 -19.41 6.45
CA VAL A 499 -17.27 -20.56 6.40
C VAL A 499 -17.06 -21.04 4.96
N ALA A 500 -18.13 -21.16 4.17
CA ALA A 500 -18.03 -21.60 2.77
C ALA A 500 -17.20 -20.61 1.93
N GLY A 501 -17.50 -19.32 2.04
CA GLY A 501 -16.81 -18.27 1.30
C GLY A 501 -15.35 -18.08 1.75
N PHE A 502 -15.05 -18.18 3.04
CA PHE A 502 -13.68 -18.12 3.55
C PHE A 502 -12.88 -19.36 3.14
N THR A 503 -13.49 -20.55 3.15
CA THR A 503 -12.83 -21.78 2.68
C THR A 503 -12.43 -21.66 1.20
N ALA A 504 -13.30 -21.08 0.36
CA ALA A 504 -12.98 -20.81 -1.04
C ALA A 504 -11.83 -19.81 -1.19
N LEU A 505 -11.88 -18.68 -0.45
CA LEU A 505 -10.80 -17.68 -0.45
C LEU A 505 -9.46 -18.26 0.01
N LEU A 506 -9.47 -19.02 1.10
CA LEU A 506 -8.27 -19.63 1.66
C LEU A 506 -7.63 -20.61 0.66
N ARG A 507 -8.45 -21.38 -0.07
CA ARG A 507 -7.96 -22.25 -1.15
C ARG A 507 -7.30 -21.43 -2.26
N ASP A 508 -7.94 -20.35 -2.69
CA ASP A 508 -7.40 -19.51 -3.76
C ASP A 508 -6.11 -18.81 -3.30
N TRP A 509 -6.06 -18.29 -2.07
CA TRP A 509 -4.84 -17.70 -1.51
C TRP A 509 -3.72 -18.72 -1.34
N ARG A 510 -3.99 -19.96 -0.90
CA ARG A 510 -2.98 -21.03 -0.86
C ARG A 510 -2.42 -21.38 -2.24
N ALA A 511 -3.21 -21.16 -3.30
CA ALA A 511 -2.77 -21.43 -4.66
C ALA A 511 -1.91 -20.30 -5.26
N GLU A 512 -2.06 -19.05 -4.82
CA GLU A 512 -1.36 -17.91 -5.46
C GLU A 512 -0.68 -16.90 -4.53
N LEU A 513 -1.11 -16.74 -3.27
CA LEU A 513 -0.56 -15.78 -2.32
C LEU A 513 0.46 -16.44 -1.38
N GLY A 514 1.73 -16.17 -1.65
CA GLY A 514 2.84 -16.67 -0.85
C GLY A 514 3.41 -18.01 -1.32
N GLY A 515 4.09 -18.69 -0.40
CA GLY A 515 4.75 -19.98 -0.60
C GLY A 515 4.43 -20.98 0.52
N PRO A 516 5.17 -22.10 0.62
CA PRO A 516 4.88 -23.17 1.59
C PRO A 516 4.86 -22.73 3.06
N ASP A 517 5.61 -21.68 3.40
CA ASP A 517 5.73 -21.17 4.77
C ASP A 517 4.72 -20.05 5.10
N THR A 518 3.84 -19.70 4.15
CA THR A 518 2.84 -18.65 4.36
C THR A 518 1.79 -19.09 5.38
N ARG A 519 1.48 -18.19 6.31
CA ARG A 519 0.47 -18.40 7.35
C ARG A 519 -0.79 -17.56 7.10
N TYR A 520 -1.91 -18.06 7.59
CA TYR A 520 -3.23 -17.45 7.39
C TYR A 520 -3.87 -17.21 8.75
N TYR A 521 -4.31 -15.97 8.97
CA TYR A 521 -4.78 -15.48 10.25
C TYR A 521 -6.22 -15.01 10.12
N VAL A 522 -7.07 -15.34 11.09
CA VAL A 522 -8.48 -14.96 11.13
C VAL A 522 -8.77 -14.26 12.43
N PHE A 523 -9.28 -13.04 12.37
CA PHE A 523 -9.85 -12.38 13.54
C PHE A 523 -11.27 -12.90 13.74
N GLN A 524 -11.55 -13.47 14.91
CA GLN A 524 -12.94 -13.70 15.31
C GLN A 524 -13.57 -12.32 15.57
N VAL A 525 -14.64 -11.98 14.85
CA VAL A 525 -15.28 -10.67 14.99
C VAL A 525 -15.89 -10.50 16.38
N ARG A 526 -15.91 -9.26 16.86
CA ARG A 526 -16.50 -8.93 18.16
C ARG A 526 -18.02 -9.07 18.17
N THR A 527 -18.66 -8.55 17.13
CA THR A 527 -20.12 -8.55 16.93
C THR A 527 -20.44 -9.00 15.51
N SER A 528 -21.62 -9.60 15.28
CA SER A 528 -22.11 -9.87 13.93
C SER A 528 -23.64 -10.03 13.97
N PRO A 529 -24.43 -9.10 13.42
CA PRO A 529 -24.01 -7.83 12.82
C PRO A 529 -23.42 -6.84 13.84
N CYS A 530 -22.91 -5.70 13.34
CA CYS A 530 -22.44 -4.61 14.21
C CYS A 530 -23.50 -4.21 15.24
N GLY A 531 -23.05 -3.95 16.47
CA GLY A 531 -23.92 -3.64 17.61
C GLY A 531 -24.60 -4.86 18.26
N ASP A 532 -24.59 -6.04 17.63
CA ASP A 532 -25.15 -7.26 18.22
C ASP A 532 -24.05 -8.18 18.77
N GLY A 533 -23.80 -8.06 20.07
CA GLY A 533 -22.91 -8.96 20.82
C GLY A 533 -23.57 -10.26 21.28
N ARG A 534 -24.86 -10.50 21.00
CA ARG A 534 -25.59 -11.70 21.44
C ARG A 534 -25.60 -12.80 20.38
N ALA A 535 -25.64 -12.43 19.11
CA ALA A 535 -25.53 -13.35 17.98
C ALA A 535 -24.11 -13.93 17.92
N ALA A 536 -23.96 -15.26 17.93
CA ALA A 536 -22.67 -15.92 18.14
C ALA A 536 -22.41 -17.12 17.23
N ARG A 537 -23.30 -17.42 16.27
CA ARG A 537 -23.13 -18.59 15.39
C ARG A 537 -21.91 -18.42 14.50
N LEU A 538 -21.75 -17.24 13.91
CA LEU A 538 -20.61 -16.92 13.06
C LEU A 538 -19.33 -16.83 13.88
N ARG A 539 -19.37 -16.22 15.06
CA ARG A 539 -18.21 -16.11 15.95
C ARG A 539 -17.73 -17.49 16.40
N GLU A 540 -18.64 -18.37 16.82
CA GLU A 540 -18.32 -19.77 17.13
C GLU A 540 -17.75 -20.51 15.91
N ALA A 541 -18.28 -20.26 14.71
CA ALA A 541 -17.74 -20.85 13.49
C ALA A 541 -16.30 -20.37 13.21
N GLN A 542 -16.01 -19.07 13.35
CA GLN A 542 -14.67 -18.50 13.23
C GLN A 542 -13.70 -19.09 14.26
N ARG A 543 -14.15 -19.31 15.51
CA ARG A 543 -13.34 -19.99 16.54
C ARG A 543 -12.84 -21.36 16.08
N ARG A 544 -13.73 -22.13 15.43
CA ARG A 544 -13.46 -23.50 14.95
C ARG A 544 -12.69 -23.53 13.64
N MET A 545 -12.52 -22.42 12.94
CA MET A 545 -11.74 -22.38 11.70
C MET A 545 -10.28 -22.78 11.93
N GLY A 546 -9.72 -22.52 13.11
CA GLY A 546 -8.36 -22.96 13.42
C GLY A 546 -8.19 -24.48 13.33
N ASP A 547 -9.17 -25.23 13.83
CA ASP A 547 -9.14 -26.70 13.82
C ASP A 547 -9.49 -27.28 12.44
N THR A 548 -10.43 -26.64 11.74
CA THR A 548 -11.02 -27.19 10.50
C THR A 548 -10.30 -26.75 9.23
N LEU A 549 -9.65 -25.58 9.26
CA LEU A 549 -9.01 -24.98 8.09
C LEU A 549 -7.49 -24.75 8.27
N GLY A 550 -6.95 -24.95 9.47
CA GLY A 550 -5.52 -24.78 9.75
C GLY A 550 -5.07 -23.31 9.66
N VAL A 551 -5.89 -22.40 10.18
CA VAL A 551 -5.59 -20.96 10.31
C VAL A 551 -5.31 -20.62 11.77
N THR A 552 -4.59 -19.53 12.03
CA THR A 552 -4.44 -19.02 13.40
C THR A 552 -5.58 -18.04 13.70
N VAL A 553 -6.36 -18.31 14.75
CA VAL A 553 -7.46 -17.43 15.17
C VAL A 553 -6.96 -16.39 16.18
N LEU A 554 -7.34 -15.14 15.98
CA LEU A 554 -7.11 -14.01 16.89
C LEU A 554 -8.43 -13.58 17.53
N SER A 555 -8.34 -13.14 18.78
CA SER A 555 -9.48 -12.58 19.50
C SER A 555 -9.54 -11.08 19.33
N THR A 556 -10.75 -10.54 19.26
CA THR A 556 -11.03 -9.09 19.34
C THR A 556 -11.73 -8.72 20.65
N ASN A 557 -11.90 -9.70 21.55
CA ASN A 557 -12.39 -9.45 22.91
C ASN A 557 -11.26 -8.93 23.80
N GLY A 558 -11.61 -8.19 24.86
CA GLY A 558 -10.64 -7.52 25.74
C GLY A 558 -10.25 -6.11 25.29
N LEU A 559 -10.78 -5.64 24.16
CA LEU A 559 -10.59 -4.28 23.65
C LEU A 559 -11.80 -3.41 24.01
N SER A 560 -11.58 -2.38 24.82
CA SER A 560 -12.64 -1.52 25.38
C SER A 560 -12.87 -0.22 24.61
N GLY A 561 -11.89 0.27 23.85
CA GLY A 561 -12.01 1.48 23.03
C GLY A 561 -12.73 1.17 21.72
N GLN A 562 -14.06 1.21 21.74
CA GLN A 562 -14.90 0.81 20.61
C GLN A 562 -16.35 1.31 20.74
N ASP A 563 -17.08 1.39 19.62
CA ASP A 563 -18.46 1.95 19.52
C ASP A 563 -19.58 0.90 19.36
N GLY A 564 -19.26 -0.40 19.43
CA GLY A 564 -20.14 -1.52 19.12
C GLY A 564 -19.88 -2.17 17.77
N CYS A 565 -19.05 -1.53 16.94
CA CYS A 565 -18.70 -1.99 15.60
C CYS A 565 -17.20 -1.79 15.31
N HIS A 566 -16.69 -0.57 15.50
CA HIS A 566 -15.32 -0.17 15.21
C HIS A 566 -14.56 0.19 16.48
N PHE A 567 -13.23 0.19 16.37
CA PHE A 567 -12.32 0.47 17.47
C PHE A 567 -11.73 1.88 17.36
N ASP A 568 -11.48 2.49 18.51
CA ASP A 568 -10.64 3.68 18.62
C ASP A 568 -9.15 3.27 18.56
N TRP A 569 -8.25 4.24 18.49
CA TRP A 569 -6.81 3.97 18.52
C TRP A 569 -6.39 3.35 19.86
N GLU A 570 -6.66 4.04 20.97
CA GLU A 570 -6.31 3.57 22.31
C GLU A 570 -7.33 2.55 22.83
N HIS A 571 -6.84 1.51 23.51
CA HIS A 571 -7.66 0.39 23.99
C HIS A 571 -8.43 -0.35 22.88
N GLY A 572 -7.97 -0.22 21.64
CA GLY A 572 -8.64 -0.66 20.42
C GLY A 572 -7.63 -1.11 19.36
N TYR A 573 -7.51 -0.37 18.26
CA TYR A 573 -6.65 -0.75 17.14
C TYR A 573 -5.16 -0.82 17.48
N ARG A 574 -4.66 -0.01 18.44
CA ARG A 574 -3.26 -0.11 18.88
C ARG A 574 -2.96 -1.48 19.50
N GLU A 575 -3.79 -1.89 20.46
CA GLU A 575 -3.65 -3.18 21.15
C GLU A 575 -3.96 -4.35 20.22
N LEU A 576 -4.92 -4.20 19.31
CA LEU A 576 -5.17 -5.21 18.28
C LEU A 576 -3.94 -5.40 17.37
N GLY A 577 -3.25 -4.31 17.03
CA GLY A 577 -1.98 -4.35 16.29
C GLY A 577 -0.87 -5.04 17.09
N ASP A 578 -0.83 -4.85 18.41
CA ASP A 578 0.10 -5.54 19.31
C ASP A 578 -0.20 -7.04 19.42
N HIS A 579 -1.47 -7.43 19.43
CA HIS A 579 -1.89 -8.83 19.40
C HIS A 579 -1.52 -9.50 18.08
N ALA A 580 -1.76 -8.81 16.95
CA ALA A 580 -1.34 -9.28 15.63
C ALA A 580 0.19 -9.44 15.56
N PHE A 581 0.95 -8.45 16.04
CA PHE A 581 2.40 -8.53 16.16
C PHE A 581 2.83 -9.77 16.95
N ALA A 582 2.27 -10.01 18.14
CA ALA A 582 2.66 -11.12 19.00
C ALA A 582 2.41 -12.49 18.33
N VAL A 583 1.29 -12.63 17.63
CA VAL A 583 0.95 -13.84 16.89
C VAL A 583 1.92 -14.08 15.73
N LEU A 584 2.21 -13.05 14.93
CA LEU A 584 3.15 -13.15 13.82
C LEU A 584 4.59 -13.39 14.32
N SER A 585 4.98 -12.72 15.40
CA SER A 585 6.25 -12.89 16.10
C SER A 585 6.48 -14.36 16.48
N ARG A 586 5.51 -14.99 17.16
CA ARG A 586 5.54 -16.42 17.49
C ARG A 586 5.64 -17.30 16.25
N ASP A 587 4.75 -17.10 15.28
CA ASP A 587 4.56 -18.02 14.16
C ASP A 587 5.65 -17.92 13.07
N LEU A 588 6.24 -16.73 12.88
CA LEU A 588 7.10 -16.42 11.73
C LEU A 588 8.52 -15.99 12.11
N TYR A 589 8.75 -15.58 13.36
CA TYR A 589 10.03 -15.02 13.83
C TYR A 589 10.59 -15.73 15.07
N ARG A 590 10.01 -16.85 15.49
CA ARG A 590 10.43 -17.58 16.70
C ARG A 590 10.40 -16.71 17.96
N GLY A 591 9.46 -15.76 18.00
CA GLY A 591 9.21 -14.97 19.19
C GLY A 591 8.55 -15.77 20.31
N PRO A 592 8.33 -15.14 21.47
CA PRO A 592 7.67 -15.77 22.62
C PRO A 592 6.29 -16.31 22.26
N ALA A 593 5.92 -17.46 22.85
CA ALA A 593 4.61 -18.08 22.65
C ALA A 593 3.63 -17.82 23.80
N ASP A 594 4.16 -17.53 24.99
CA ASP A 594 3.38 -17.36 26.23
C ASP A 594 2.44 -16.17 26.11
N GLY A 595 1.17 -16.35 26.49
CA GLY A 595 0.19 -15.26 26.49
C GLY A 595 -0.30 -14.79 25.12
N VAL A 596 0.14 -15.43 24.03
CA VAL A 596 -0.16 -15.02 22.65
C VAL A 596 -1.45 -15.65 22.12
N ALA A 597 -1.64 -16.95 22.34
CA ALA A 597 -2.85 -17.63 21.87
C ALA A 597 -4.07 -17.06 22.62
N PRO A 598 -5.21 -16.80 21.95
CA PRO A 598 -6.39 -16.38 22.67
C PRO A 598 -6.92 -17.53 23.54
N PRO A 599 -7.41 -17.27 24.76
CA PRO A 599 -8.07 -18.29 25.56
C PRO A 599 -9.21 -18.90 24.76
N ASN A 600 -9.21 -20.23 24.65
CA ASN A 600 -10.12 -20.97 23.78
C ASN A 600 -10.62 -22.22 24.51
N PRO A 601 -11.94 -22.44 24.63
CA PRO A 601 -12.45 -23.63 25.29
C PRO A 601 -12.09 -24.92 24.54
N ARG A 602 -11.76 -25.95 25.32
CA ARG A 602 -11.61 -27.33 24.87
C ARG A 602 -12.88 -28.14 25.18
N SER A 603 -13.39 -28.04 26.41
CA SER A 603 -14.54 -28.81 26.86
C SER A 603 -15.25 -28.12 28.03
N ALA A 604 -16.46 -28.59 28.35
CA ALA A 604 -17.16 -28.24 29.58
C ALA A 604 -17.74 -29.49 30.25
N SER A 605 -17.77 -29.51 31.58
CA SER A 605 -18.43 -30.55 32.38
C SER A 605 -19.05 -29.96 33.65
N PHE A 606 -20.05 -30.63 34.20
CA PHE A 606 -20.54 -30.29 35.54
C PHE A 606 -19.46 -30.59 36.58
N VAL A 607 -19.36 -29.76 37.61
CA VAL A 607 -18.42 -30.01 38.72
C VAL A 607 -18.98 -31.07 39.68
N ASP A 608 -20.30 -31.21 39.73
CA ASP A 608 -20.98 -32.04 40.71
C ASP A 608 -22.27 -32.66 40.14
N PRO A 609 -22.75 -33.80 40.69
CA PRO A 609 -24.00 -34.43 40.26
C PRO A 609 -25.25 -33.55 40.43
N GLY A 610 -25.23 -32.58 41.35
CA GLY A 610 -26.27 -31.58 41.55
C GLY A 610 -26.28 -30.47 40.50
N ARG A 611 -25.29 -30.44 39.59
CA ARG A 611 -25.21 -29.52 38.44
C ARG A 611 -25.27 -28.05 38.86
N THR A 612 -24.60 -27.70 39.96
CA THR A 612 -24.59 -26.34 40.52
C THR A 612 -23.41 -25.49 40.05
N ALA A 613 -22.40 -26.12 39.45
CA ALA A 613 -21.29 -25.45 38.78
C ALA A 613 -20.88 -26.17 37.49
N VAL A 614 -20.32 -25.41 36.56
CA VAL A 614 -19.72 -25.91 35.31
C VAL A 614 -18.25 -25.53 35.29
N VAL A 615 -17.37 -26.47 34.93
CA VAL A 615 -15.97 -26.17 34.61
C VAL A 615 -15.81 -26.13 33.10
N VAL A 616 -15.34 -25.00 32.57
CA VAL A 616 -14.86 -24.86 31.20
C VAL A 616 -13.35 -25.04 31.20
N ARG A 617 -12.87 -26.13 30.59
CA ARG A 617 -11.44 -26.37 30.41
C ARG A 617 -10.97 -25.69 29.14
N LEU A 618 -9.94 -24.87 29.24
CA LEU A 618 -9.32 -24.15 28.14
C LEU A 618 -8.23 -25.00 27.48
N ARG A 619 -7.81 -24.58 26.28
CA ARG A 619 -6.76 -25.25 25.51
C ARG A 619 -5.36 -24.93 26.03
N ASP A 620 -5.18 -23.73 26.57
CA ASP A 620 -3.96 -23.27 27.22
C ASP A 620 -4.21 -23.06 28.72
N GLU A 621 -3.12 -22.99 29.47
CA GLU A 621 -3.12 -22.89 30.94
C GLU A 621 -2.58 -21.53 31.42
N ASP A 622 -2.47 -20.56 30.50
CA ASP A 622 -1.95 -19.23 30.82
C ASP A 622 -2.81 -18.58 31.91
N PRO A 623 -2.20 -17.85 32.87
CA PRO A 623 -2.96 -17.12 33.88
C PRO A 623 -3.96 -16.14 33.26
N LEU A 624 -5.19 -16.16 33.77
CA LEU A 624 -6.27 -15.27 33.33
C LEU A 624 -6.75 -14.36 34.45
N THR A 625 -7.04 -13.12 34.09
CA THR A 625 -7.80 -12.19 34.91
C THR A 625 -9.27 -12.31 34.52
N VAL A 626 -10.10 -12.69 35.48
CA VAL A 626 -11.56 -12.70 35.36
C VAL A 626 -12.09 -11.37 35.90
N GLN A 627 -12.55 -10.48 35.03
CA GLN A 627 -13.00 -9.16 35.46
C GLN A 627 -14.41 -9.25 36.11
N PRO A 628 -14.66 -8.48 37.19
CA PRO A 628 -15.96 -8.49 37.87
C PRO A 628 -17.13 -8.21 36.92
N GLY A 629 -18.18 -9.03 37.00
CA GLY A 629 -19.38 -8.89 36.18
C GLY A 629 -19.40 -9.71 34.88
N VAL A 630 -18.29 -10.36 34.51
CA VAL A 630 -18.24 -11.20 33.29
C VAL A 630 -19.19 -12.40 33.31
N ALA A 631 -19.69 -12.79 34.50
CA ALA A 631 -20.70 -13.83 34.65
C ALA A 631 -21.96 -13.58 33.79
N ALA A 632 -22.32 -12.31 33.55
CA ALA A 632 -23.47 -11.93 32.73
C ALA A 632 -23.31 -12.28 31.23
N ASP A 633 -22.08 -12.50 30.76
CA ASP A 633 -21.78 -12.84 29.38
C ASP A 633 -21.85 -14.36 29.11
N PHE A 634 -21.93 -15.16 30.18
CA PHE A 634 -22.11 -16.60 30.08
C PHE A 634 -23.59 -16.97 30.05
N ARG A 635 -23.93 -17.98 29.26
CA ARG A 635 -25.28 -18.58 29.20
C ARG A 635 -25.22 -20.08 29.32
N ILE A 636 -26.15 -20.64 30.09
CA ILE A 636 -26.40 -22.08 30.15
C ILE A 636 -27.57 -22.40 29.21
N GLU A 637 -27.28 -23.05 28.11
CA GLU A 637 -28.27 -23.42 27.09
C GLU A 637 -29.12 -24.59 27.60
N GLY A 638 -30.45 -24.52 27.41
CA GLY A 638 -31.38 -25.59 27.84
C GLY A 638 -31.76 -25.57 29.32
N SER A 639 -31.33 -24.56 30.07
CA SER A 639 -31.79 -24.30 31.44
C SER A 639 -32.05 -22.79 31.66
N GLY A 640 -32.88 -22.45 32.64
CA GLY A 640 -33.18 -21.06 33.02
C GLY A 640 -32.22 -20.47 34.06
N VAL A 641 -31.20 -21.21 34.48
CA VAL A 641 -30.21 -20.75 35.47
C VAL A 641 -29.27 -19.70 34.87
N SER A 642 -28.85 -18.74 35.69
CA SER A 642 -27.79 -17.79 35.33
C SER A 642 -26.46 -18.22 35.92
N VAL A 643 -25.37 -17.71 35.34
CA VAL A 643 -24.04 -17.77 35.96
C VAL A 643 -23.92 -16.57 36.89
N VAL A 644 -23.61 -16.82 38.16
CA VAL A 644 -23.53 -15.78 39.20
C VAL A 644 -22.10 -15.41 39.56
N ASP A 645 -21.15 -16.32 39.32
CA ASP A 645 -19.73 -16.08 39.52
C ASP A 645 -18.88 -16.86 38.51
N VAL A 646 -17.72 -16.31 38.16
CA VAL A 646 -16.72 -16.96 37.31
C VAL A 646 -15.38 -16.83 38.01
N THR A 647 -14.70 -17.95 38.23
CA THR A 647 -13.37 -17.97 38.85
C THR A 647 -12.39 -18.73 37.96
N TYR A 648 -11.21 -18.15 37.73
CA TYR A 648 -10.10 -18.88 37.11
C TYR A 648 -9.39 -19.74 38.17
N ARG A 649 -9.14 -21.01 37.84
CA ARG A 649 -8.28 -21.92 38.60
C ARG A 649 -7.09 -22.34 37.74
N PRO A 650 -5.91 -22.54 38.33
CA PRO A 650 -4.73 -23.03 37.61
C PRO A 650 -5.01 -24.29 36.79
N GLY A 651 -4.27 -24.47 35.69
CA GLY A 651 -4.50 -25.54 34.72
C GLY A 651 -5.61 -25.24 33.71
N GLY A 652 -5.85 -23.95 33.40
CA GLY A 652 -6.75 -23.55 32.32
C GLY A 652 -8.24 -23.76 32.64
N GLN A 653 -8.67 -23.59 33.88
CA GLN A 653 -10.05 -23.89 34.30
C GLN A 653 -10.82 -22.61 34.63
N LEU A 654 -11.92 -22.36 33.93
CA LEU A 654 -12.93 -21.38 34.34
C LEU A 654 -14.06 -22.13 35.04
N VAL A 655 -14.28 -21.83 36.31
CA VAL A 655 -15.36 -22.42 37.11
C VAL A 655 -16.50 -21.42 37.19
N LEU A 656 -17.65 -21.81 36.66
CA LEU A 656 -18.87 -21.01 36.57
C LEU A 656 -19.82 -21.50 37.66
N THR A 657 -20.09 -20.65 38.65
CA THR A 657 -21.07 -20.92 39.69
C THR A 657 -22.45 -20.53 39.18
N LEU A 658 -23.43 -21.42 39.34
CA LEU A 658 -24.79 -21.21 38.81
C LEU A 658 -25.75 -20.75 39.91
N SER A 659 -26.81 -20.04 39.52
CA SER A 659 -27.87 -19.58 40.44
C SER A 659 -28.70 -20.74 41.03
N GLY A 660 -28.56 -21.96 40.51
CA GLY A 660 -29.24 -23.17 40.95
C GLY A 660 -28.90 -24.37 40.06
N PRO A 661 -29.52 -25.55 40.30
CA PRO A 661 -29.30 -26.76 39.51
C PRO A 661 -29.64 -26.59 38.02
N ALA A 662 -28.69 -26.87 37.14
CA ALA A 662 -28.85 -26.76 35.69
C ALA A 662 -29.49 -28.01 35.05
N THR A 663 -30.65 -28.43 35.55
CA THR A 663 -31.40 -29.55 34.96
C THR A 663 -31.78 -29.24 33.52
N GLY A 664 -31.55 -30.18 32.60
CA GLY A 664 -31.84 -30.01 31.17
C GLY A 664 -30.79 -29.20 30.39
N ALA A 665 -29.77 -28.65 31.05
CA ALA A 665 -28.72 -27.91 30.36
C ALA A 665 -27.98 -28.79 29.36
N THR A 666 -27.75 -28.23 28.17
CA THR A 666 -27.17 -28.90 27.00
C THR A 666 -25.82 -28.32 26.60
N GLY A 667 -25.57 -27.05 26.92
CA GLY A 667 -24.34 -26.38 26.56
C GLY A 667 -24.08 -25.11 27.35
N VAL A 668 -22.86 -24.60 27.24
CA VAL A 668 -22.45 -23.30 27.78
C VAL A 668 -21.97 -22.41 26.65
N SER A 669 -22.33 -21.13 26.70
CA SER A 669 -21.92 -20.10 25.75
C SER A 669 -21.22 -18.96 26.49
N TYR A 670 -20.23 -18.35 25.85
CA TYR A 670 -19.65 -17.05 26.24
C TYR A 670 -19.85 -16.08 25.07
N LEU A 671 -20.70 -15.08 25.26
CA LEU A 671 -21.14 -14.21 24.16
C LEU A 671 -20.38 -12.88 24.12
N GLY A 672 -19.89 -12.40 25.26
CA GLY A 672 -19.43 -11.03 25.42
C GLY A 672 -20.57 -10.01 25.29
N HIS A 673 -20.21 -8.74 25.10
CA HIS A 673 -21.15 -7.63 24.97
C HIS A 673 -20.68 -6.63 23.91
N ALA A 674 -21.60 -5.78 23.45
CA ALA A 674 -21.34 -4.80 22.40
C ALA A 674 -20.59 -3.55 22.90
N GLY A 675 -20.58 -3.28 24.20
CA GLY A 675 -19.96 -2.08 24.78
C GLY A 675 -18.56 -2.32 25.33
N ALA A 676 -17.96 -1.31 25.98
CA ALA A 676 -16.89 -1.57 26.94
C ALA A 676 -17.46 -2.35 28.13
N GLY A 677 -16.67 -3.21 28.75
CA GLY A 677 -17.14 -3.98 29.89
C GLY A 677 -16.21 -5.13 30.27
N PRO A 678 -16.59 -5.90 31.31
CA PRO A 678 -15.75 -6.95 31.84
C PRO A 678 -15.50 -8.05 30.82
N CYS A 679 -14.30 -8.63 30.86
CA CYS A 679 -13.84 -9.71 30.00
C CYS A 679 -13.02 -10.72 30.81
N VAL A 680 -12.86 -11.93 30.27
CA VAL A 680 -11.81 -12.86 30.71
C VAL A 680 -10.60 -12.61 29.82
N VAL A 681 -9.49 -12.13 30.38
CA VAL A 681 -8.33 -11.65 29.62
C VAL A 681 -7.02 -12.22 30.14
N LYS A 682 -6.06 -12.38 29.26
CA LYS A 682 -4.65 -12.61 29.61
C LYS A 682 -4.00 -11.31 30.10
N ALA A 683 -2.82 -11.42 30.71
CA ALA A 683 -1.99 -10.26 31.06
C ALA A 683 -1.62 -9.39 29.84
N SER A 684 -1.55 -10.00 28.64
CA SER A 684 -1.36 -9.33 27.35
C SER A 684 -2.61 -8.57 26.84
N GLY A 685 -3.73 -8.65 27.55
CA GLY A 685 -5.02 -8.07 27.14
C GLY A 685 -5.81 -8.90 26.14
N VAL A 686 -5.28 -10.03 25.66
CA VAL A 686 -6.00 -10.92 24.73
C VAL A 686 -7.19 -11.57 25.46
N GLY A 687 -8.41 -11.33 24.97
CA GLY A 687 -9.65 -11.84 25.57
C GLY A 687 -10.04 -13.24 25.13
N LEU A 688 -10.76 -13.95 26.00
CA LEU A 688 -11.43 -15.23 25.72
C LEU A 688 -12.26 -15.14 24.44
N LEU A 689 -12.09 -16.11 23.54
CA LEU A 689 -12.90 -16.19 22.32
C LEU A 689 -14.37 -16.43 22.67
N THR A 690 -15.24 -15.77 21.93
CA THR A 690 -16.67 -16.08 21.95
C THR A 690 -16.89 -17.52 21.50
N PHE A 691 -17.76 -18.23 22.22
CA PHE A 691 -18.20 -19.56 21.83
C PHE A 691 -19.68 -19.76 22.16
N GLN A 692 -20.35 -20.60 21.38
CA GLN A 692 -21.77 -20.88 21.54
C GLN A 692 -22.02 -22.38 21.65
N GLY A 693 -22.84 -22.76 22.64
CA GLY A 693 -23.37 -24.12 22.79
C GLY A 693 -22.29 -25.18 22.94
N LEU A 694 -21.21 -24.88 23.68
CA LEU A 694 -20.18 -25.87 24.02
C LEU A 694 -20.83 -26.96 24.89
N PRO A 695 -20.87 -28.23 24.46
CA PRO A 695 -21.57 -29.28 25.19
C PRO A 695 -21.05 -29.44 26.62
N ILE A 696 -21.96 -29.60 27.59
CA ILE A 696 -21.61 -29.86 28.99
C ILE A 696 -21.72 -31.37 29.25
N ALA A 697 -20.58 -32.00 29.53
CA ALA A 697 -20.53 -33.40 29.93
C ALA A 697 -21.02 -33.60 31.37
N ALA A 698 -21.33 -34.85 31.71
CA ALA A 698 -21.55 -35.27 33.09
C ALA A 698 -20.31 -34.96 33.96
N PRO A 699 -20.43 -34.96 35.30
CA PRO A 699 -19.29 -34.79 36.17
C PRO A 699 -18.21 -35.84 35.88
N ASP A 700 -16.96 -35.39 35.83
CA ASP A 700 -15.78 -36.25 35.73
C ASP A 700 -15.64 -37.15 36.98
#